data_AF-A0A9D0W213-F1
#
_entry.id   AF-A0A9D0W213-F1
#
_cell.length_a   1.000
_cell.length_b   1.000
_cell.length_c   1.000
_cell.angle_alpha   90.00
_cell.angle_beta   90.00
_cell.angle_gamma   90.00
#
_symmetry.space_group_name_H-M   'P 1'
#
loop_
_entity.id
_entity.type
_entity.pdbx_description
1 polymer ?
#
loop_
_entity_poly.entity_id
_entity_poly.type
_entity_poly.pdbx_seq_one_letter_code
_entity_poly.pdbx_strand_id
1 'polypeptide(L)'
;MDIFPLTLFPPGGLSASVITSVWVGVFVVAFFNLRFGWVLAGLVVPGYLVPLLLLKPWAVVAIVVEASVTYFLVWLFSESRLHHGRWSSLFGRDRFFALVLTSVMVRLLFDGLVFPFIGEWLNRTWQLDFDYVNDLHSFGLIIIALIANQFWKPGFLRGMKTLLVTVGVSYVIVRYGLMELTNFSLGNIQYVYEDLASSILASPKAYIVIIATAFVASRMNLYYGWEYNGILIPALLALQWYEPLKIVITFVEAFVILGLSSLVMQLPRFAHANIEGARKLLLFFNVGFAYKWLLSLVLATWWPDIKMSDAFAFGYLLSSLMAIKMHDKMIVGMLTRSTLQTSLVSVLIATVIGYALVWLPTPGSLFDTRSATSAAAPAIAEDGQLMPLLRREKVAIYQRRDPETVVRPALAELRAFESGLKLLRRYRDGRQAVHLAEAEYALQRAGYDLQVVQAHYLYLREKDRSQGRGVYLVDLQPDNALLLEVPAPAEERWALDAGAWLFTRFGAQALAIAGAYRDAGRGGISDVLRNQQTFFAVFQRVFSRGAVLQVRGYAGGSLPAGEAAAPEQPSSLWVKGTLPAGLDLGFLERSIGRMQIDWRQPPETNYLRELEHQGFAELFLSQTDQRRLMAQSLGEEEGFETEVNVQRIDGYLQQWLLEKKGRLARRGTDAYKPPSPE
;
A
#
# COMPACT_ATOMS: atom_id res chain seq x y z
N MET A 1 3.79 -41.82 -3.99
CA MET A 1 3.90 -41.28 -2.62
C MET A 1 4.80 -40.07 -2.73
N ASP A 2 4.21 -38.88 -2.80
CA ASP A 2 4.97 -37.65 -2.94
C ASP A 2 5.52 -37.28 -1.56
N ILE A 3 6.81 -37.60 -1.35
CA ILE A 3 7.56 -37.36 -0.10
C ILE A 3 7.77 -35.84 0.12
N PHE A 4 7.53 -35.03 -0.91
CA PHE A 4 7.68 -33.58 -0.90
C PHE A 4 6.36 -32.87 -1.13
N PRO A 5 6.14 -31.72 -0.46
CA PRO A 5 7.05 -31.05 0.48
C PRO A 5 7.00 -31.63 1.92
N LEU A 6 8.16 -31.69 2.60
CA LEU A 6 8.24 -32.09 4.01
C LEU A 6 7.62 -31.03 4.92
N THR A 7 6.69 -31.43 5.78
CA THR A 7 6.01 -30.56 6.76
C THR A 7 6.87 -30.29 8.00
N LEU A 8 7.97 -29.57 7.82
CA LEU A 8 8.94 -29.24 8.88
C LEU A 8 8.50 -28.05 9.74
N PHE A 9 7.80 -27.08 9.16
CA PHE A 9 7.44 -25.83 9.85
C PHE A 9 5.96 -25.82 10.25
N PRO A 10 5.61 -25.41 11.48
CA PRO A 10 4.21 -25.27 11.88
C PRO A 10 3.49 -24.20 11.03
N PRO A 11 2.25 -24.46 10.56
CA PRO A 11 1.50 -23.51 9.75
C PRO A 11 1.18 -22.23 10.53
N GLY A 12 1.31 -21.07 9.90
CA GLY A 12 1.03 -19.76 10.51
C GLY A 12 2.18 -19.14 11.31
N GLY A 13 3.29 -19.88 11.52
CA GLY A 13 4.47 -19.41 12.25
C GLY A 13 5.72 -19.32 11.37
N LEU A 14 6.63 -20.29 11.53
CA LEU A 14 7.94 -20.30 10.86
C LEU A 14 7.89 -20.67 9.36
N SER A 15 6.77 -21.21 8.88
CA SER A 15 6.59 -21.62 7.48
C SER A 15 6.54 -20.45 6.51
N ALA A 16 6.21 -19.26 6.99
CA ALA A 16 6.19 -18.03 6.20
C ALA A 16 6.79 -16.85 6.97
N SER A 17 7.97 -17.07 7.57
CA SER A 17 8.66 -16.06 8.37
C SER A 17 10.09 -15.80 7.91
N VAL A 18 10.48 -14.52 7.99
CA VAL A 18 11.85 -14.03 7.79
C VAL A 18 12.83 -14.64 8.80
N ILE A 19 12.34 -15.13 9.94
CA ILE A 19 13.15 -15.81 10.96
C ILE A 19 13.92 -16.98 10.35
N THR A 20 13.26 -17.76 9.49
CA THR A 20 13.84 -18.97 8.88
C THR A 20 14.93 -18.62 7.87
N SER A 21 14.73 -17.59 7.04
CA SER A 21 15.76 -17.11 6.10
C SER A 21 16.94 -16.46 6.82
N VAL A 22 16.68 -15.72 7.90
CA VAL A 22 17.70 -15.14 8.78
C VAL A 22 18.53 -16.21 9.48
N TRP A 23 17.89 -17.27 9.97
CA TRP A 23 18.57 -18.42 10.57
C TRP A 23 19.55 -19.05 9.56
N VAL A 24 19.11 -19.30 8.31
CA VAL A 24 20.01 -19.76 7.23
C VAL A 24 21.14 -18.78 6.96
N GLY A 25 20.84 -17.48 6.89
CA GLY A 25 21.85 -16.43 6.68
C GLY A 25 22.95 -16.47 7.74
N VAL A 26 22.59 -16.62 9.01
CA VAL A 26 23.53 -16.71 10.14
C VAL A 26 24.43 -17.95 10.00
N PHE A 27 23.88 -19.09 9.59
CA PHE A 27 24.67 -20.30 9.31
C PHE A 27 25.69 -20.07 8.20
N VAL A 28 25.28 -19.44 7.10
CA VAL A 28 26.16 -19.15 5.98
C VAL A 28 27.29 -18.21 6.42
N VAL A 29 26.99 -17.09 7.08
CA VAL A 29 28.02 -16.15 7.56
C VAL A 29 28.96 -16.82 8.57
N ALA A 30 28.42 -17.60 9.51
CA ALA A 30 29.23 -18.31 10.49
C ALA A 30 30.13 -19.38 9.83
N PHE A 31 29.63 -20.11 8.84
CA PHE A 31 30.41 -21.06 8.06
C PHE A 31 31.60 -20.37 7.38
N PHE A 32 31.36 -19.26 6.66
CA PHE A 32 32.44 -18.54 5.98
C PHE A 32 33.42 -17.89 6.96
N ASN A 33 32.96 -17.43 8.12
CA ASN A 33 33.86 -16.98 9.19
C ASN A 33 34.74 -18.11 9.71
N LEU A 34 34.17 -19.27 10.04
CA LEU A 34 34.92 -20.41 10.58
C LEU A 34 35.87 -21.03 9.55
N ARG A 35 35.48 -21.04 8.26
CA ARG A 35 36.26 -21.68 7.20
C ARG A 35 37.31 -20.76 6.58
N PHE A 36 36.99 -19.47 6.38
CA PHE A 36 37.82 -18.53 5.62
C PHE A 36 38.22 -17.28 6.42
N GLY A 37 37.86 -17.19 7.71
CA GLY A 37 38.22 -16.06 8.57
C GLY A 37 37.52 -14.75 8.20
N TRP A 38 36.41 -14.80 7.47
CA TRP A 38 35.66 -13.60 7.07
C TRP A 38 35.10 -12.86 8.29
N VAL A 39 34.92 -11.55 8.17
CA VAL A 39 34.47 -10.71 9.30
C VAL A 39 33.03 -11.06 9.71
N LEU A 40 32.78 -11.25 11.00
CA LEU A 40 31.43 -11.39 11.59
C LEU A 40 30.71 -10.03 11.68
N ALA A 41 30.54 -9.36 10.56
CA ALA A 41 29.77 -8.13 10.43
C ALA A 41 28.57 -8.37 9.51
N GLY A 42 27.45 -7.70 9.76
CA GLY A 42 26.24 -7.87 8.94
C GLY A 42 25.63 -9.27 9.03
N LEU A 43 25.73 -9.94 10.20
CA LEU A 43 25.33 -11.34 10.42
C LEU A 43 23.96 -11.71 9.82
N VAL A 44 23.04 -10.75 9.86
CA VAL A 44 21.64 -10.92 9.48
C VAL A 44 21.37 -10.57 8.03
N VAL A 45 22.24 -9.74 7.43
CA VAL A 45 22.02 -9.11 6.12
C VAL A 45 21.64 -10.14 5.06
N PRO A 46 22.33 -11.29 4.90
CA PRO A 46 21.96 -12.27 3.87
C PRO A 46 20.54 -12.78 4.01
N GLY A 47 20.09 -13.07 5.23
CA GLY A 47 18.77 -13.63 5.45
C GLY A 47 17.61 -12.63 5.34
N TYR A 48 17.87 -11.33 5.47
CA TYR A 48 16.89 -10.28 5.10
C TYR A 48 16.87 -10.02 3.60
N LEU A 49 18.03 -10.01 2.94
CA LEU A 49 18.11 -9.72 1.52
C LEU A 49 17.56 -10.85 0.64
N VAL A 50 17.65 -12.11 1.06
CA VAL A 50 17.19 -13.24 0.22
C VAL A 50 15.68 -13.23 -0.05
N PRO A 51 14.78 -13.08 0.95
CA PRO A 51 13.36 -12.92 0.67
C PRO A 51 13.06 -11.71 -0.22
N LEU A 52 13.75 -10.59 0.00
CA LEU A 52 13.62 -9.40 -0.84
C LEU A 52 14.12 -9.65 -2.27
N LEU A 53 15.20 -10.41 -2.44
CA LEU A 53 15.74 -10.74 -3.76
C LEU A 53 14.77 -11.63 -4.55
N LEU A 54 14.04 -12.50 -3.86
CA LEU A 54 13.04 -13.39 -4.45
C LEU A 54 11.72 -12.67 -4.79
N LEU A 55 11.34 -11.64 -4.04
CA LEU A 55 10.08 -10.92 -4.21
C LEU A 55 10.24 -9.61 -5.01
N LYS A 56 11.24 -8.80 -4.67
CA LYS A 56 11.52 -7.46 -5.21
C LYS A 56 13.04 -7.27 -5.43
N PRO A 57 13.62 -7.84 -6.50
CA PRO A 57 15.07 -7.81 -6.73
C PRO A 57 15.63 -6.39 -6.86
N TRP A 58 14.85 -5.45 -7.43
CA TRP A 58 15.25 -4.05 -7.59
C TRP A 58 15.41 -3.32 -6.25
N ALA A 59 14.59 -3.64 -5.25
CA ALA A 59 14.75 -3.10 -3.91
C ALA A 59 16.08 -3.53 -3.28
N VAL A 60 16.54 -4.75 -3.54
CA VAL A 60 17.86 -5.22 -3.07
C VAL A 60 18.99 -4.43 -3.73
N VAL A 61 18.89 -4.19 -5.04
CA VAL A 61 19.87 -3.36 -5.75
C VAL A 61 19.91 -1.94 -5.17
N ALA A 62 18.74 -1.33 -4.94
CA ALA A 62 18.60 -0.03 -4.29
C ALA A 62 19.29 0.01 -2.91
N ILE A 63 18.99 -0.97 -2.04
CA ILE A 63 19.60 -1.09 -0.71
C ILE A 63 21.14 -1.17 -0.80
N VAL A 64 21.67 -1.97 -1.73
CA VAL A 64 23.12 -2.11 -1.92
C VAL A 64 23.75 -0.82 -2.42
N VAL A 65 23.09 -0.09 -3.34
CA VAL A 65 23.55 1.21 -3.82
C VAL A 65 23.56 2.24 -2.69
N GLU A 66 22.46 2.38 -1.95
CA GLU A 66 22.37 3.29 -0.80
C GLU A 66 23.43 2.97 0.27
N ALA A 67 23.66 1.69 0.55
CA ALA A 67 24.68 1.26 1.51
C ALA A 67 26.10 1.57 1.02
N SER A 68 26.34 1.43 -0.29
CA SER A 68 27.61 1.80 -0.92
C SER A 68 27.85 3.30 -0.81
N VAL A 69 26.85 4.13 -1.13
CA VAL A 69 26.92 5.59 -1.00
C VAL A 69 27.14 5.99 0.45
N THR A 70 26.39 5.40 1.38
CA THR A 70 26.55 5.62 2.83
C THR A 70 27.98 5.32 3.28
N TYR A 71 28.53 4.17 2.85
CA TYR A 71 29.91 3.80 3.14
C TYR A 71 30.90 4.85 2.62
N PHE A 72 30.77 5.26 1.35
CA PHE A 72 31.69 6.23 0.75
C PHE A 72 31.59 7.61 1.39
N LEU A 73 30.40 8.09 1.76
CA LEU A 73 30.23 9.38 2.44
C LEU A 73 30.90 9.38 3.82
N VAL A 74 30.68 8.34 4.62
CA VAL A 74 31.31 8.23 5.95
C VAL A 74 32.81 7.99 5.85
N TRP A 75 33.26 7.20 4.88
CA TRP A 75 34.67 6.99 4.61
C TRP A 75 35.36 8.30 4.17
N LEU A 76 34.76 9.06 3.26
CA LEU A 76 35.26 10.37 2.84
C LEU A 76 35.33 11.34 4.01
N PHE A 77 34.30 11.36 4.87
CA PHE A 77 34.29 12.22 6.06
C PHE A 77 35.38 11.83 7.08
N SER A 78 35.61 10.54 7.30
CA SER A 78 36.57 10.04 8.31
C SER A 78 38.02 10.06 7.82
N GLU A 79 38.26 9.78 6.54
CA GLU A 79 39.59 9.43 6.02
C GLU A 79 40.14 10.42 4.98
N SER A 80 39.38 11.46 4.61
CA SER A 80 39.83 12.46 3.63
C SER A 80 41.07 13.22 4.12
N ARG A 81 42.06 13.34 3.23
CA ARG A 81 43.34 14.03 3.45
C ARG A 81 43.21 15.52 3.81
N LEU A 82 42.05 16.13 3.58
CA LEU A 82 41.79 17.55 3.87
C LEU A 82 41.71 17.89 5.37
N HIS A 83 41.62 16.89 6.25
CA HIS A 83 41.43 17.09 7.70
C HIS A 83 42.54 16.49 8.58
N HIS A 84 43.78 16.41 8.06
CA HIS A 84 44.97 16.08 8.86
C HIS A 84 45.20 17.17 9.93
N GLY A 85 44.58 17.02 11.11
CA GLY A 85 44.95 17.78 12.31
C GLY A 85 43.84 18.39 13.17
N ARG A 86 42.56 18.38 12.77
CA ARG A 86 41.48 19.03 13.57
C ARG A 86 40.40 18.09 14.14
N TRP A 87 40.26 16.87 13.63
CA TRP A 87 39.23 15.91 14.05
C TRP A 87 39.85 14.52 14.23
N SER A 88 39.46 13.79 15.28
CA SER A 88 39.87 12.39 15.49
C SER A 88 39.13 11.46 14.52
N SER A 89 39.80 10.41 14.04
CA SER A 89 39.16 9.36 13.24
C SER A 89 37.98 8.75 13.98
N LEU A 90 36.88 8.46 13.27
CA LEU A 90 35.69 7.85 13.85
C LEU A 90 36.00 6.40 14.24
N PHE A 91 36.11 6.13 15.55
CA PHE A 91 36.51 4.82 16.07
C PHE A 91 35.33 4.06 16.68
N GLY A 92 35.32 2.73 16.50
CA GLY A 92 34.40 1.83 17.18
C GLY A 92 32.91 2.14 16.98
N ARG A 93 32.24 2.60 18.04
CA ARG A 93 30.78 2.82 18.09
C ARG A 93 30.34 4.13 17.45
N ASP A 94 31.18 5.16 17.50
CA ASP A 94 30.90 6.46 16.86
C ASP A 94 30.87 6.33 15.34
N ARG A 95 31.69 5.43 14.79
CA ARG A 95 31.61 5.02 13.39
C ARG A 95 30.25 4.41 13.05
N PHE A 96 29.78 3.47 13.87
CA PHE A 96 28.49 2.83 13.60
C PHE A 96 27.34 3.83 13.70
N PHE A 97 27.41 4.76 14.66
CA PHE A 97 26.47 5.88 14.75
C PHE A 97 26.49 6.75 13.49
N ALA A 98 27.67 7.15 13.01
CA ALA A 98 27.82 7.94 11.78
C ALA A 98 27.24 7.23 10.55
N LEU A 99 27.46 5.91 10.43
CA LEU A 99 26.86 5.09 9.37
C LEU A 99 25.34 5.05 9.46
N VAL A 100 24.76 4.90 10.67
CA VAL A 100 23.30 4.94 10.85
C VAL A 100 22.74 6.31 10.48
N LEU A 101 23.31 7.40 10.99
CA LEU A 101 22.85 8.76 10.70
C LEU A 101 22.93 9.08 9.21
N THR A 102 24.07 8.75 8.58
CA THR A 102 24.29 8.99 7.15
C THR A 102 23.36 8.12 6.32
N SER A 103 23.07 6.88 6.72
CA SER A 103 22.12 6.03 5.99
C SER A 103 20.71 6.63 5.95
N VAL A 104 20.26 7.30 7.03
CA VAL A 104 18.97 7.98 7.04
C VAL A 104 18.97 9.16 6.07
N MET A 105 20.03 9.95 6.05
CA MET A 105 20.17 11.09 5.14
C MET A 105 20.22 10.65 3.68
N VAL A 106 21.04 9.66 3.36
CA VAL A 106 21.13 9.06 2.01
C VAL A 106 19.75 8.57 1.60
N ARG A 107 19.07 7.83 2.47
CA ARG A 107 17.74 7.31 2.18
C ARG A 107 16.72 8.41 1.91
N LEU A 108 16.62 9.44 2.76
CA LEU A 108 15.69 10.55 2.54
C LEU A 108 15.95 11.27 1.20
N LEU A 109 17.23 11.39 0.82
CA LEU A 109 17.63 11.99 -0.46
C LEU A 109 17.34 11.06 -1.64
N PHE A 110 17.54 9.75 -1.48
CA PHE A 110 17.31 8.77 -2.53
C PHE A 110 15.82 8.51 -2.77
N ASP A 111 15.05 8.26 -1.72
CA ASP A 111 13.59 8.10 -1.78
C ASP A 111 12.91 9.39 -2.31
N GLY A 112 13.41 10.57 -1.92
CA GLY A 112 12.77 11.86 -2.23
C GLY A 112 13.16 12.49 -3.57
N LEU A 113 14.40 12.32 -4.03
CA LEU A 113 14.92 13.01 -5.22
C LEU A 113 15.51 12.07 -6.25
N VAL A 114 16.37 11.14 -5.84
CA VAL A 114 17.21 10.37 -6.77
C VAL A 114 16.43 9.26 -7.46
N PHE A 115 15.69 8.43 -6.72
CA PHE A 115 14.92 7.33 -7.30
C PHE A 115 13.76 7.78 -8.20
N PRO A 116 12.97 8.83 -7.85
CA PRO A 116 11.98 9.37 -8.77
C PRO A 116 12.61 9.86 -10.08
N PHE A 117 13.73 10.59 -9.99
CA PHE A 117 14.43 11.10 -11.16
C PHE A 117 14.99 9.97 -12.05
N ILE A 118 15.61 8.95 -11.46
CA ILE A 118 16.13 7.79 -12.18
C ILE A 118 15.00 6.98 -12.80
N GLY A 119 13.89 6.79 -12.07
CA GLY A 119 12.71 6.07 -12.56
C GLY A 119 12.09 6.75 -13.78
N GLU A 120 11.88 8.07 -13.71
CA GLU A 120 11.40 8.84 -14.87
C GLU A 120 12.36 8.78 -16.06
N TRP A 121 13.67 8.87 -15.81
CA TRP A 121 14.68 8.79 -16.86
C TRP A 121 14.72 7.40 -17.54
N LEU A 122 14.63 6.31 -16.76
CA LEU A 122 14.59 4.94 -17.27
C LEU A 122 13.32 4.69 -18.08
N ASN A 123 12.15 5.11 -17.58
CA ASN A 123 10.87 4.94 -18.28
C ASN A 123 10.88 5.68 -19.62
N ARG A 124 11.45 6.89 -19.67
CA ARG A 124 11.58 7.67 -20.92
C ARG A 124 12.55 7.06 -21.93
N THR A 125 13.65 6.48 -21.47
CA THR A 125 14.72 6.03 -22.37
C THR A 125 14.49 4.59 -22.85
N TRP A 126 14.02 3.71 -21.98
CA TRP A 126 13.97 2.26 -22.24
C TRP A 126 12.54 1.70 -22.33
N GLN A 127 11.49 2.53 -22.17
CA GLN A 127 10.07 2.12 -22.19
C GLN A 127 9.77 0.89 -21.31
N LEU A 128 10.54 0.70 -20.24
CA LEU A 128 10.24 -0.27 -19.21
C LEU A 128 9.21 0.40 -18.29
N ASP A 129 8.02 -0.18 -18.11
CA ASP A 129 7.02 0.24 -17.11
C ASP A 129 7.52 -0.04 -15.70
N PHE A 130 8.58 0.66 -15.30
CA PHE A 130 9.23 0.46 -14.02
C PHE A 130 8.52 1.29 -12.95
N ASP A 131 7.75 0.61 -12.10
CA ASP A 131 7.04 1.21 -10.97
C ASP A 131 8.04 1.49 -9.83
N TYR A 132 8.78 2.58 -9.97
CA TYR A 132 9.81 3.00 -9.00
C TYR A 132 9.24 3.24 -7.59
N VAL A 133 7.96 3.60 -7.47
CA VAL A 133 7.31 3.88 -6.18
C VAL A 133 7.17 2.58 -5.37
N ASN A 134 6.86 1.47 -6.03
CA ASN A 134 6.65 0.18 -5.38
C ASN A 134 7.89 -0.74 -5.39
N ASP A 135 8.80 -0.59 -6.36
CA ASP A 135 9.94 -1.50 -6.56
C ASP A 135 11.28 -0.97 -6.05
N LEU A 136 11.47 0.35 -5.95
CA LEU A 136 12.72 0.95 -5.44
C LEU A 136 12.66 1.36 -3.97
N HIS A 137 11.50 1.24 -3.30
CA HIS A 137 11.41 1.57 -1.89
C HIS A 137 12.32 0.65 -1.07
N SER A 138 13.43 1.20 -0.59
CA SER A 138 14.46 0.48 0.12
C SER A 138 13.93 -0.07 1.46
N PHE A 139 13.93 -1.38 1.67
CA PHE A 139 13.45 -1.96 2.92
C PHE A 139 14.54 -1.93 4.00
N GLY A 140 14.19 -1.45 5.20
CA GLY A 140 15.01 -1.56 6.41
C GLY A 140 16.20 -0.60 6.50
N LEU A 141 15.97 0.58 7.10
CA LEU A 141 17.01 1.57 7.46
C LEU A 141 18.27 0.92 8.08
N ILE A 142 18.04 -0.05 8.95
CA ILE A 142 19.10 -0.74 9.68
C ILE A 142 19.96 -1.61 8.75
N ILE A 143 19.38 -2.20 7.70
CA ILE A 143 20.09 -3.09 6.79
C ILE A 143 21.14 -2.30 6.01
N ILE A 144 20.81 -1.09 5.54
CA ILE A 144 21.73 -0.17 4.84
C ILE A 144 22.96 0.11 5.71
N ALA A 145 22.76 0.51 6.97
CA ALA A 145 23.84 0.81 7.90
C ALA A 145 24.69 -0.43 8.24
N LEU A 146 24.07 -1.63 8.33
CA LEU A 146 24.77 -2.89 8.58
C LEU A 146 25.65 -3.30 7.40
N ILE A 147 25.16 -3.16 6.16
CA ILE A 147 25.93 -3.42 4.93
C ILE A 147 27.12 -2.45 4.86
N ALA A 148 26.88 -1.16 5.07
CA ALA A 148 27.94 -0.16 5.05
C ALA A 148 29.01 -0.45 6.14
N ASN A 149 28.60 -0.89 7.33
CA ASN A 149 29.53 -1.31 8.38
C ASN A 149 30.28 -2.62 8.04
N GLN A 150 29.66 -3.53 7.29
CA GLN A 150 30.29 -4.75 6.80
C GLN A 150 31.41 -4.44 5.79
N PHE A 151 31.29 -3.39 4.99
CA PHE A 151 32.32 -2.95 4.04
C PHE A 151 33.55 -2.33 4.72
N TRP A 152 33.43 -1.87 5.97
CA TRP A 152 34.48 -1.08 6.62
C TRP A 152 35.80 -1.80 6.84
N LYS A 153 35.79 -2.95 7.52
CA LYS A 153 37.02 -3.70 7.84
C LYS A 153 37.69 -4.33 6.60
N PRO A 154 36.98 -5.06 5.73
CA PRO A 154 37.59 -5.70 4.56
C PRO A 154 37.86 -4.71 3.41
N GLY A 155 37.28 -3.51 3.43
CA GLY A 155 37.23 -2.55 2.32
C GLY A 155 36.09 -2.86 1.35
N PHE A 156 35.72 -1.86 0.53
CA PHE A 156 34.54 -1.94 -0.36
C PHE A 156 34.54 -3.18 -1.27
N LEU A 157 35.59 -3.42 -2.06
CA LEU A 157 35.61 -4.52 -3.03
C LEU A 157 35.53 -5.90 -2.36
N ARG A 158 36.29 -6.12 -1.29
CA ARG A 158 36.26 -7.42 -0.57
C ARG A 158 34.95 -7.58 0.19
N GLY A 159 34.45 -6.51 0.81
CA GLY A 159 33.15 -6.49 1.48
C GLY A 159 31.99 -6.80 0.54
N MET A 160 31.99 -6.20 -0.66
CA MET A 160 31.00 -6.46 -1.71
C MET A 160 31.05 -7.93 -2.18
N LYS A 161 32.25 -8.47 -2.42
CA LYS A 161 32.41 -9.90 -2.75
C LYS A 161 31.87 -10.81 -1.65
N THR A 162 32.19 -10.52 -0.38
CA THR A 162 31.66 -11.27 0.77
C THR A 162 30.13 -11.18 0.85
N LEU A 163 29.56 -9.99 0.64
CA LEU A 163 28.10 -9.79 0.62
C LEU A 163 27.46 -10.63 -0.50
N LEU A 164 27.96 -10.52 -1.73
CA LEU A 164 27.43 -11.25 -2.88
C LEU A 164 27.51 -12.77 -2.69
N VAL A 165 28.63 -13.30 -2.16
CA VAL A 165 28.78 -14.74 -1.92
C VAL A 165 27.85 -15.20 -0.80
N THR A 166 27.79 -14.49 0.32
CA THR A 166 26.92 -14.89 1.44
C THR A 166 25.44 -14.81 1.07
N VAL A 167 25.00 -13.74 0.39
CA VAL A 167 23.64 -13.61 -0.14
C VAL A 167 23.36 -14.68 -1.19
N GLY A 168 24.26 -14.92 -2.13
CA GLY A 168 24.08 -15.92 -3.20
C GLY A 168 23.97 -17.35 -2.67
N VAL A 169 24.82 -17.73 -1.71
CA VAL A 169 24.73 -19.06 -1.07
C VAL A 169 23.46 -19.19 -0.25
N SER A 170 23.10 -18.17 0.54
CA SER A 170 21.82 -18.15 1.27
C SER A 170 20.62 -18.21 0.32
N TYR A 171 20.68 -17.54 -0.84
CA TYR A 171 19.65 -17.58 -1.86
C TYR A 171 19.46 -19.00 -2.40
N VAL A 172 20.54 -19.69 -2.76
CA VAL A 172 20.47 -21.08 -3.26
C VAL A 172 19.85 -22.00 -2.20
N ILE A 173 20.27 -21.88 -0.94
CA ILE A 173 19.75 -22.72 0.15
C ILE A 173 18.26 -22.44 0.41
N VAL A 174 17.83 -21.18 0.40
CA VAL A 174 16.42 -20.85 0.64
C VAL A 174 15.55 -21.24 -0.55
N ARG A 175 15.98 -20.89 -1.78
CA ARG A 175 15.19 -21.12 -3.00
C ARG A 175 15.07 -22.60 -3.35
N TYR A 176 16.18 -23.32 -3.39
CA TYR A 176 16.21 -24.72 -3.83
C TYR A 176 16.21 -25.72 -2.68
N GLY A 177 16.65 -25.31 -1.48
CA GLY A 177 16.59 -26.15 -0.28
C GLY A 177 15.25 -26.02 0.42
N LEU A 178 14.95 -24.84 0.99
CA LEU A 178 13.77 -24.65 1.83
C LEU A 178 12.46 -24.66 1.04
N MET A 179 12.35 -23.87 -0.03
CA MET A 179 11.07 -23.72 -0.74
C MET A 179 10.66 -24.96 -1.54
N GLU A 180 11.62 -25.73 -2.08
CA GLU A 180 11.32 -26.94 -2.87
C GLU A 180 11.17 -28.20 -2.00
N LEU A 181 11.97 -28.33 -0.94
CA LEU A 181 11.98 -29.56 -0.12
C LEU A 181 11.07 -29.49 1.11
N THR A 182 10.62 -28.30 1.51
CA THR A 182 9.85 -28.11 2.75
C THR A 182 8.59 -27.30 2.51
N ASN A 183 7.71 -27.23 3.50
CA ASN A 183 6.50 -26.41 3.46
C ASN A 183 6.75 -24.90 3.68
N PHE A 184 7.94 -24.41 3.38
CA PHE A 184 8.30 -22.99 3.50
C PHE A 184 7.79 -22.19 2.31
N SER A 185 6.97 -21.15 2.53
CA SER A 185 6.40 -20.31 1.49
C SER A 185 6.63 -18.82 1.75
N LEU A 186 6.92 -18.08 0.67
CA LEU A 186 7.15 -16.63 0.71
C LEU A 186 5.87 -15.80 0.46
N GLY A 187 4.75 -16.44 0.12
CA GLY A 187 3.51 -15.73 -0.26
C GLY A 187 2.95 -14.82 0.85
N ASN A 188 3.00 -15.26 2.11
CA ASN A 188 2.55 -14.44 3.24
C ASN A 188 3.60 -13.41 3.72
N ILE A 189 4.86 -13.55 3.27
CA ILE A 189 5.96 -12.63 3.63
C ILE A 189 5.81 -11.30 2.88
N GLN A 190 5.27 -11.32 1.66
CA GLN A 190 4.93 -10.09 0.93
C GLN A 190 3.96 -9.21 1.74
N TYR A 191 2.88 -9.80 2.27
CA TYR A 191 1.91 -9.10 3.11
C TYR A 191 2.53 -8.54 4.41
N VAL A 192 3.38 -9.33 5.09
CA VAL A 192 4.06 -8.85 6.32
C VAL A 192 5.05 -7.73 6.03
N TYR A 193 5.80 -7.78 4.91
CA TYR A 193 6.69 -6.68 4.53
C TYR A 193 5.95 -5.45 4.04
N GLU A 194 4.81 -5.61 3.37
CA GLU A 194 3.95 -4.52 2.91
C GLU A 194 3.29 -3.81 4.09
N ASP A 195 2.86 -4.54 5.13
CA ASP A 195 2.39 -3.99 6.41
C ASP A 195 3.51 -3.37 7.27
N LEU A 196 4.71 -3.96 7.26
CA LEU A 196 5.86 -3.40 7.99
C LEU A 196 6.40 -2.13 7.30
N ALA A 197 6.37 -2.08 5.96
CA ALA A 197 6.73 -0.89 5.20
C ALA A 197 5.66 0.20 5.30
N SER A 198 4.37 -0.17 5.24
CA SER A 198 3.28 0.78 5.43
C SER A 198 3.23 1.33 6.85
N SER A 199 3.64 0.58 7.89
CA SER A 199 3.61 1.05 9.28
C SER A 199 4.91 1.66 9.81
N ILE A 200 6.10 1.12 9.46
CA ILE A 200 7.39 1.60 9.98
C ILE A 200 8.00 2.68 9.08
N LEU A 201 7.79 2.62 7.76
CA LEU A 201 8.41 3.57 6.81
C LEU A 201 7.49 4.71 6.39
N ALA A 202 6.16 4.56 6.50
CA ALA A 202 5.23 5.66 6.21
C ALA A 202 5.17 6.74 7.31
N SER A 203 5.78 6.50 8.49
CA SER A 203 5.79 7.48 9.58
C SER A 203 7.18 8.08 9.79
N PRO A 204 7.39 9.38 9.49
CA PRO A 204 8.59 10.14 9.86
C PRO A 204 9.05 9.95 11.32
N LYS A 205 8.11 9.58 12.19
CA LYS A 205 8.30 9.28 13.60
C LYS A 205 9.32 8.16 13.85
N ALA A 206 9.33 7.09 13.04
CA ALA A 206 10.24 5.95 13.24
C ALA A 206 11.71 6.36 13.01
N TYR A 207 11.99 7.19 12.01
CA TYR A 207 13.33 7.73 11.77
C TYR A 207 13.81 8.60 12.93
N ILE A 208 12.94 9.47 13.45
CA ILE A 208 13.24 10.33 14.60
C ILE A 208 13.57 9.47 15.82
N VAL A 209 12.78 8.42 16.09
CA VAL A 209 13.02 7.48 17.21
C VAL A 209 14.36 6.78 17.08
N ILE A 210 14.70 6.22 15.91
CA ILE A 210 15.97 5.53 15.70
C ILE A 210 17.16 6.48 15.88
N ILE A 211 17.12 7.67 15.27
CA ILE A 211 18.20 8.65 15.37
C ILE A 211 18.36 9.17 16.80
N ALA A 212 17.27 9.58 17.44
CA ALA A 212 17.29 10.06 18.81
C ALA A 212 17.81 8.99 19.75
N THR A 213 17.37 7.74 19.59
CA THR A 213 17.87 6.62 20.40
C THR A 213 19.32 6.33 20.13
N ALA A 214 19.74 6.39 18.87
CA ALA A 214 21.13 6.14 18.53
C ALA A 214 22.06 7.19 19.16
N PHE A 215 21.63 8.45 19.18
CA PHE A 215 22.34 9.55 19.79
C PHE A 215 22.38 9.44 21.32
N VAL A 216 21.23 9.23 21.95
CA VAL A 216 21.12 9.07 23.41
C VAL A 216 21.91 7.86 23.89
N ALA A 217 21.79 6.72 23.21
CA ALA A 217 22.56 5.52 23.55
C ALA A 217 24.07 5.75 23.39
N SER A 218 24.51 6.48 22.37
CA SER A 218 25.93 6.86 22.24
C SER A 218 26.41 7.69 23.44
N ARG A 219 25.64 8.73 23.82
CA ARG A 219 25.98 9.64 24.94
C ARG A 219 25.91 8.94 26.30
N MET A 220 24.87 8.16 26.57
CA MET A 220 24.71 7.43 27.83
C MET A 220 25.82 6.41 28.05
N ASN A 221 26.28 5.77 26.97
CA ASN A 221 27.45 4.92 27.02
C ASN A 221 28.75 5.71 27.33
N LEU A 222 28.95 6.91 26.79
CA LEU A 222 30.13 7.74 27.08
C LEU A 222 30.14 8.26 28.53
N TYR A 223 29.00 8.75 29.04
CA TYR A 223 28.92 9.33 30.38
C TYR A 223 28.85 8.31 31.51
N TYR A 224 28.04 7.25 31.33
CA TYR A 224 27.79 6.27 32.37
C TYR A 224 28.54 4.94 32.18
N GLY A 225 29.28 4.79 31.08
CA GLY A 225 29.97 3.54 30.75
C GLY A 225 29.02 2.38 30.43
N TRP A 226 27.74 2.65 30.16
CA TRP A 226 26.74 1.60 29.89
C TRP A 226 27.04 0.90 28.56
N GLU A 227 27.48 -0.35 28.61
CA GLU A 227 27.82 -1.14 27.42
C GLU A 227 26.63 -1.97 26.92
N TYR A 228 25.89 -1.43 25.94
CA TYR A 228 24.83 -2.18 25.24
C TYR A 228 25.34 -3.03 24.06
N ASN A 229 26.67 -3.09 23.87
CA ASN A 229 27.37 -3.79 22.79
C ASN A 229 26.74 -3.58 21.39
N GLY A 230 26.43 -2.31 21.12
CA GLY A 230 25.78 -1.84 19.92
C GLY A 230 24.72 -0.78 20.26
N ILE A 231 24.63 0.24 19.43
CA ILE A 231 23.62 1.31 19.56
C ILE A 231 22.23 0.83 19.12
N LEU A 232 22.19 -0.33 18.46
CA LEU A 232 21.05 -0.88 17.75
C LEU A 232 20.04 -1.61 18.64
N ILE A 233 20.48 -2.28 19.72
CA ILE A 233 19.58 -2.98 20.64
C ILE A 233 18.62 -1.98 21.33
N PRO A 234 19.10 -0.87 21.94
CA PRO A 234 18.20 0.14 22.48
C PRO A 234 17.32 0.80 21.41
N ALA A 235 17.84 1.06 20.22
CA ALA A 235 17.09 1.69 19.12
C ALA A 235 15.95 0.82 18.60
N LEU A 236 16.17 -0.49 18.46
CA LEU A 236 15.11 -1.44 18.12
C LEU A 236 14.06 -1.54 19.23
N LEU A 237 14.51 -1.57 20.49
CA LEU A 237 13.60 -1.60 21.64
C LEU A 237 12.80 -0.30 21.76
N ALA A 238 13.36 0.84 21.37
CA ALA A 238 12.69 2.14 21.38
C ALA A 238 11.45 2.15 20.48
N LEU A 239 11.54 1.52 19.31
CA LEU A 239 10.38 1.37 18.41
C LEU A 239 9.24 0.55 19.02
N GLN A 240 9.51 -0.25 20.05
CA GLN A 240 8.52 -1.13 20.68
C GLN A 240 7.71 -0.49 21.80
N TRP A 241 8.01 0.75 22.18
CA TRP A 241 7.22 1.41 23.22
C TRP A 241 5.77 1.71 22.81
N TYR A 242 5.44 1.57 21.52
CA TYR A 242 4.06 1.61 21.04
C TYR A 242 3.30 0.30 21.31
N GLU A 243 4.01 -0.81 21.51
CA GLU A 243 3.47 -2.13 21.88
C GLU A 243 4.20 -2.65 23.14
N PRO A 244 3.89 -2.13 24.34
CA PRO A 244 4.65 -2.45 25.55
C PRO A 244 4.67 -3.95 25.87
N LEU A 245 3.64 -4.69 25.46
CA LEU A 245 3.60 -6.15 25.60
C LEU A 245 4.74 -6.84 24.83
N LYS A 246 5.09 -6.36 23.63
CA LYS A 246 6.21 -6.88 22.84
C LYS A 246 7.55 -6.70 23.52
N ILE A 247 7.74 -5.60 24.27
CA ILE A 247 8.95 -5.39 25.08
C ILE A 247 9.07 -6.51 26.13
N VAL A 248 8.00 -6.77 26.86
CA VAL A 248 7.97 -7.82 27.90
C VAL A 248 8.25 -9.19 27.28
N ILE A 249 7.56 -9.54 26.19
CA ILE A 249 7.78 -10.80 25.47
C ILE A 249 9.25 -10.92 25.02
N THR A 250 9.85 -9.83 24.52
CA THR A 250 11.25 -9.81 24.08
C THR A 250 12.23 -10.12 25.22
N PHE A 251 12.00 -9.56 26.40
CA PHE A 251 12.83 -9.85 27.58
C PHE A 251 12.62 -11.27 28.11
N VAL A 252 11.37 -11.73 28.19
CA VAL A 252 11.04 -13.10 28.59
C VAL A 252 11.73 -14.09 27.66
N GLU A 253 11.61 -13.88 26.34
CA GLU A 253 12.26 -14.71 25.34
C GLU A 253 13.79 -14.67 25.48
N ALA A 254 14.39 -13.50 25.69
CA ALA A 254 15.84 -13.38 25.91
C ALA A 254 16.30 -14.15 27.15
N PHE A 255 15.55 -14.10 28.26
CA PHE A 255 15.87 -14.85 29.47
C PHE A 255 15.72 -16.36 29.30
N VAL A 256 14.69 -16.81 28.58
CA VAL A 256 14.51 -18.22 28.24
C VAL A 256 15.67 -18.72 27.38
N ILE A 257 16.04 -17.98 26.32
CA ILE A 257 17.18 -18.34 25.46
C ILE A 257 18.48 -18.35 26.26
N LEU A 258 18.69 -17.38 27.14
CA LEU A 258 19.87 -17.31 28.02
C LEU A 258 19.94 -18.54 28.94
N GLY A 259 18.84 -18.88 29.62
CA GLY A 259 18.77 -20.02 30.53
C GLY A 259 18.99 -21.34 29.81
N LEU A 260 18.26 -21.57 28.72
CA LEU A 260 18.41 -22.77 27.90
C LEU A 260 19.82 -22.90 27.32
N SER A 261 20.38 -21.83 26.75
CA SER A 261 21.73 -21.87 26.18
C SER A 261 22.79 -22.15 27.26
N SER A 262 22.65 -21.53 28.44
CA SER A 262 23.55 -21.79 29.57
C SER A 262 23.47 -23.25 30.04
N LEU A 263 22.27 -23.84 30.07
CA LEU A 263 22.08 -25.25 30.40
C LEU A 263 22.68 -26.17 29.33
N VAL A 264 22.51 -25.85 28.04
CA VAL A 264 23.13 -26.60 26.95
C VAL A 264 24.66 -26.57 27.04
N MET A 265 25.25 -25.43 27.41
CA MET A 265 26.71 -25.30 27.59
C MET A 265 27.24 -26.12 28.77
N GLN A 266 26.40 -26.44 29.76
CA GLN A 266 26.75 -27.30 30.90
C GLN A 266 26.69 -28.80 30.57
N LEU A 267 26.12 -29.20 29.42
CA LEU A 267 26.07 -30.61 29.03
C LEU A 267 27.49 -31.14 28.76
N PRO A 268 27.79 -32.41 29.10
CA PRO A 268 29.14 -32.97 29.04
C PRO A 268 29.77 -32.93 27.64
N ARG A 269 28.96 -32.92 26.57
CA ARG A 269 29.44 -32.76 25.19
C ARG A 269 29.92 -31.34 24.86
N PHE A 270 29.36 -30.32 25.48
CA PHE A 270 29.67 -28.91 25.22
C PHE A 270 30.57 -28.29 26.30
N ALA A 271 30.55 -28.82 27.53
CA ALA A 271 31.35 -28.35 28.64
C ALA A 271 32.87 -28.44 28.39
N HIS A 272 33.30 -29.41 27.58
CA HIS A 272 34.71 -29.58 27.18
C HIS A 272 35.04 -28.95 25.81
N ALA A 273 34.07 -28.31 25.16
CA ALA A 273 34.27 -27.68 23.86
C ALA A 273 34.54 -26.18 24.04
N ASN A 274 35.59 -25.65 23.38
CA ASN A 274 35.83 -24.21 23.31
C ASN A 274 34.82 -23.57 22.33
N ILE A 275 33.70 -23.09 22.87
CA ILE A 275 32.62 -22.42 22.13
C ILE A 275 32.81 -20.90 22.23
N GLU A 276 33.55 -20.34 21.29
CA GLU A 276 33.79 -18.90 21.18
C GLU A 276 33.43 -18.37 19.78
N GLY A 277 33.29 -17.04 19.65
CA GLY A 277 33.04 -16.36 18.39
C GLY A 277 31.79 -16.87 17.65
N ALA A 278 31.95 -17.25 16.38
CA ALA A 278 30.84 -17.72 15.54
C ALA A 278 30.13 -18.97 16.08
N ARG A 279 30.85 -19.86 16.79
CA ARG A 279 30.25 -21.09 17.35
C ARG A 279 29.26 -20.75 18.46
N LYS A 280 29.60 -19.77 19.29
CA LYS A 280 28.72 -19.25 20.35
C LYS A 280 27.49 -18.57 19.77
N LEU A 281 27.67 -17.75 18.74
CA LEU A 281 26.55 -17.14 18.01
C LEU A 281 25.59 -18.21 17.48
N LEU A 282 26.10 -19.23 16.78
CA LEU A 282 25.29 -20.32 16.25
C LEU A 282 24.52 -21.07 17.33
N LEU A 283 25.15 -21.33 18.49
CA LEU A 283 24.49 -22.02 19.59
C LEU A 283 23.24 -21.26 20.07
N PHE A 284 23.40 -19.98 20.42
CA PHE A 284 22.30 -19.16 20.94
C PHE A 284 21.19 -18.95 19.90
N PHE A 285 21.55 -18.84 18.62
CA PHE A 285 20.58 -18.74 17.52
C PHE A 285 19.82 -20.05 17.30
N ASN A 286 20.49 -21.20 17.41
CA ASN A 286 19.85 -22.51 17.32
C ASN A 286 18.90 -22.76 18.48
N VAL A 287 19.30 -22.43 19.71
CA VAL A 287 18.43 -22.52 20.89
C VAL A 287 17.22 -21.59 20.72
N GLY A 288 17.44 -20.35 20.26
CA GLY A 288 16.35 -19.42 19.99
C GLY A 288 15.40 -19.88 18.89
N PHE A 289 15.92 -20.47 17.80
CA PHE A 289 15.11 -21.03 16.73
C PHE A 289 14.30 -22.23 17.20
N ALA A 290 14.94 -23.17 17.93
CA ALA A 290 14.29 -24.33 18.50
C ALA A 290 13.18 -23.94 19.51
N TYR A 291 13.44 -22.94 20.36
CA TYR A 291 12.44 -22.38 21.26
C TYR A 291 11.21 -21.87 20.49
N LYS A 292 11.42 -21.04 19.45
CA LYS A 292 10.31 -20.51 18.63
C LYS A 292 9.57 -21.61 17.89
N TRP A 293 10.28 -22.63 17.40
CA TRP A 293 9.68 -23.79 16.73
C TRP A 293 8.78 -24.58 17.69
N LEU A 294 9.26 -24.86 18.91
CA LEU A 294 8.46 -25.51 19.96
C LEU A 294 7.26 -24.64 20.38
N LEU A 295 7.48 -23.34 20.58
CA LEU A 295 6.40 -22.40 20.92
C LEU A 295 5.32 -22.37 19.83
N SER A 296 5.73 -22.39 18.56
CA SER A 296 4.80 -22.44 17.41
C SER A 296 3.95 -23.71 17.41
N LEU A 297 4.55 -24.86 17.74
CA LEU A 297 3.83 -26.13 17.83
C LEU A 297 2.82 -26.13 18.98
N VAL A 298 3.23 -25.63 20.15
CA VAL A 298 2.36 -25.51 21.32
C VAL A 298 1.20 -24.58 21.01
N LEU A 299 1.45 -23.40 20.45
CA LEU A 299 0.40 -22.45 20.09
C LEU A 299 -0.54 -23.01 19.02
N ALA A 300 -0.01 -23.65 17.97
CA ALA A 300 -0.82 -24.31 16.95
C ALA A 300 -1.79 -25.35 17.52
N THR A 301 -1.35 -26.09 18.55
CA THR A 301 -2.11 -27.23 19.07
C THR A 301 -3.09 -26.80 20.17
N TRP A 302 -2.72 -25.83 21.00
CA TRP A 302 -3.46 -25.45 22.21
C TRP A 302 -4.25 -24.14 22.08
N TRP A 303 -3.81 -23.21 21.21
CA TRP A 303 -4.44 -21.89 21.02
C TRP A 303 -4.44 -21.47 19.54
N PRO A 304 -5.27 -22.09 18.68
CA PRO A 304 -5.29 -21.81 17.25
C PRO A 304 -5.78 -20.39 16.90
N ASP A 305 -6.50 -19.71 17.80
CA ASP A 305 -7.03 -18.36 17.58
C ASP A 305 -5.97 -17.25 17.74
N ILE A 306 -4.80 -17.55 18.34
CA ILE A 306 -3.73 -16.57 18.53
C ILE A 306 -2.84 -16.53 17.29
N LYS A 307 -2.72 -15.35 16.68
CA LYS A 307 -1.78 -15.11 15.57
C LYS A 307 -0.34 -15.35 16.06
N MET A 308 0.36 -16.34 15.51
CA MET A 308 1.69 -16.74 15.99
C MET A 308 2.74 -15.62 15.91
N SER A 309 2.59 -14.67 14.98
CA SER A 309 3.47 -13.49 14.89
C SER A 309 3.46 -12.63 16.16
N ASP A 310 2.37 -12.68 16.90
CA ASP A 310 2.13 -11.79 18.05
C ASP A 310 2.83 -12.35 19.30
N ALA A 311 3.02 -13.67 19.35
CA ALA A 311 3.73 -14.37 20.42
C ALA A 311 5.27 -14.27 20.33
N PHE A 312 5.83 -13.90 19.17
CA PHE A 312 7.29 -13.74 19.02
C PHE A 312 7.78 -12.36 19.44
N ALA A 313 8.98 -12.32 20.01
CA ALA A 313 9.72 -11.10 20.30
C ALA A 313 9.92 -10.23 19.05
N PHE A 314 9.94 -8.91 19.26
CA PHE A 314 10.14 -7.95 18.18
C PHE A 314 11.59 -7.94 17.71
N GLY A 315 11.75 -7.84 16.38
CA GLY A 315 13.04 -7.96 15.74
C GLY A 315 13.52 -9.38 15.96
N TYR A 316 13.38 -10.21 14.94
CA TYR A 316 13.54 -11.68 14.90
C TYR A 316 14.78 -12.29 15.61
N LEU A 317 15.67 -11.43 16.11
CA LEU A 317 17.02 -11.64 16.59
C LEU A 317 17.36 -10.89 17.87
N LEU A 318 16.54 -9.91 18.25
CA LEU A 318 16.83 -9.02 19.37
C LEU A 318 16.97 -9.84 20.65
N SER A 319 16.07 -10.81 20.86
CA SER A 319 16.11 -11.74 22.00
C SER A 319 17.40 -12.58 22.03
N SER A 320 17.79 -13.20 20.92
CA SER A 320 19.02 -14.00 20.83
C SER A 320 20.28 -13.17 21.01
N LEU A 321 20.37 -11.99 20.37
CA LEU A 321 21.51 -11.09 20.52
C LEU A 321 21.62 -10.59 21.96
N MET A 322 20.49 -10.23 22.57
CA MET A 322 20.45 -9.77 23.96
C MET A 322 20.87 -10.88 24.92
N ALA A 323 20.40 -12.12 24.72
CA ALA A 323 20.81 -13.29 25.50
C ALA A 323 22.32 -13.54 25.42
N ILE A 324 22.91 -13.46 24.22
CA ILE A 324 24.37 -13.60 24.03
C ILE A 324 25.12 -12.54 24.84
N LYS A 325 24.64 -11.28 24.85
CA LYS A 325 25.29 -10.20 25.61
C LYS A 325 25.13 -10.35 27.11
N MET A 326 23.96 -10.74 27.58
CA MET A 326 23.72 -11.04 28.99
C MET A 326 24.68 -12.12 29.49
N HIS A 327 24.91 -13.15 28.66
CA HIS A 327 25.83 -14.23 28.97
C HIS A 327 27.31 -13.80 28.89
N ASP A 328 27.74 -13.07 27.86
CA ASP A 328 29.12 -12.59 27.70
C ASP A 328 29.59 -11.72 28.88
N LYS A 329 28.69 -10.91 29.44
CA LYS A 329 29.02 -9.91 30.46
C LYS A 329 28.68 -10.35 31.88
N MET A 330 27.98 -11.47 32.06
CA MET A 330 27.53 -11.97 33.38
C MET A 330 26.75 -10.94 34.22
N ILE A 331 26.15 -9.93 33.59
CA ILE A 331 25.43 -8.84 34.27
C ILE A 331 24.06 -8.63 33.60
N VAL A 332 23.12 -9.51 33.94
CA VAL A 332 21.77 -9.52 33.35
C VAL A 332 20.97 -8.28 33.76
N GLY A 333 20.97 -7.93 35.05
CA GLY A 333 20.15 -6.82 35.58
C GLY A 333 20.56 -5.44 35.06
N MET A 334 21.86 -5.17 35.00
CA MET A 334 22.37 -3.88 34.51
C MET A 334 22.10 -3.69 33.02
N LEU A 335 22.28 -4.74 32.21
CA LEU A 335 22.05 -4.67 30.77
C LEU A 335 20.56 -4.47 30.45
N THR A 336 19.67 -5.18 31.15
CA THR A 336 18.22 -4.98 31.05
C THR A 336 17.82 -3.56 31.44
N ARG A 337 18.23 -3.10 32.62
CA ARG A 337 17.88 -1.77 33.12
C ARG A 337 18.40 -0.66 32.20
N SER A 338 19.67 -0.73 31.82
CA SER A 338 20.31 0.30 31.01
C SER A 338 19.72 0.37 29.59
N THR A 339 19.43 -0.77 28.97
CA THR A 339 18.79 -0.82 27.64
C THR A 339 17.37 -0.28 27.68
N LEU A 340 16.58 -0.65 28.69
CA LEU A 340 15.20 -0.19 28.87
C LEU A 340 15.12 1.31 29.19
N GLN A 341 15.98 1.82 30.08
CA GLN A 341 16.04 3.24 30.40
C GLN A 341 16.47 4.07 29.20
N THR A 342 17.50 3.62 28.49
CA THR A 342 17.99 4.31 27.29
C THR A 342 16.91 4.35 26.21
N SER A 343 16.20 3.24 25.96
CA SER A 343 15.13 3.22 24.96
C SER A 343 13.95 4.11 25.37
N LEU A 344 13.54 4.09 26.64
CA LEU A 344 12.43 4.91 27.14
C LEU A 344 12.72 6.41 27.03
N VAL A 345 13.88 6.86 27.53
CA VAL A 345 14.30 8.26 27.46
C VAL A 345 14.36 8.73 26.00
N SER A 346 14.84 7.86 25.11
CA SER A 346 14.95 8.18 23.69
C SER A 346 13.61 8.34 22.99
N VAL A 347 12.62 7.50 23.32
CA VAL A 347 11.26 7.63 22.77
C VAL A 347 10.59 8.90 23.26
N LEU A 348 10.78 9.28 24.53
CA LEU A 348 10.27 10.54 25.06
C LEU A 348 10.87 11.73 24.30
N ILE A 349 12.20 11.77 24.14
CA ILE A 349 12.88 12.81 23.36
C ILE A 349 12.41 12.82 21.91
N ALA A 350 12.32 11.66 21.27
CA ALA A 350 11.84 11.54 19.89
C ALA A 350 10.41 12.02 19.72
N THR A 351 9.54 11.79 20.72
CA THR A 351 8.16 12.24 20.72
C THR A 351 8.09 13.76 20.85
N VAL A 352 8.92 14.36 21.72
CA VAL A 352 9.02 15.82 21.85
C VAL A 352 9.51 16.46 20.55
N ILE A 353 10.56 15.90 19.92
CA ILE A 353 11.08 16.36 18.62
C ILE A 353 10.00 16.22 17.55
N GLY A 354 9.32 15.07 17.50
CA GLY A 354 8.25 14.79 16.54
C GLY A 354 7.09 15.77 16.66
N TYR A 355 6.64 16.07 17.88
CA TYR A 355 5.62 17.09 18.12
C TYR A 355 6.14 18.48 17.76
N ALA A 356 7.35 18.87 18.17
CA ALA A 356 7.92 20.18 17.85
C ALA A 356 7.98 20.42 16.33
N LEU A 357 8.29 19.39 15.53
CA LEU A 357 8.28 19.47 14.07
C LEU A 357 6.91 19.74 13.45
N VAL A 358 5.81 19.37 14.12
CA VAL A 358 4.44 19.69 13.67
C VAL A 358 4.17 21.20 13.75
N TRP A 359 4.82 21.91 14.68
CA TRP A 359 4.68 23.36 14.83
C TRP A 359 5.55 24.14 13.84
N LEU A 360 6.52 23.50 13.17
CA LEU A 360 7.28 24.15 12.11
C LEU A 360 6.40 24.25 10.84
N PRO A 361 6.31 25.43 10.20
CA PRO A 361 5.70 25.56 8.88
C PRO A 361 6.39 24.58 7.92
N THR A 362 5.61 23.78 7.20
CA THR A 362 6.18 22.90 6.17
C THR A 362 6.89 23.78 5.13
N PRO A 363 8.09 23.40 4.65
CA PRO A 363 8.81 24.20 3.65
C PRO A 363 7.99 24.38 2.36
N GLY A 364 7.03 23.50 2.09
CA GLY A 364 6.00 23.72 1.06
C GLY A 364 5.21 25.02 1.27
N SER A 365 4.81 25.37 2.50
CA SER A 365 4.15 26.66 2.79
C SER A 365 5.08 27.87 2.69
N LEU A 366 6.40 27.67 2.85
CA LEU A 366 7.41 28.72 2.75
C LEU A 366 7.84 28.98 1.30
N PHE A 367 7.74 27.98 0.41
CA PHE A 367 8.06 28.12 -1.02
C PHE A 367 6.81 28.22 -1.93
N ASP A 368 5.63 27.77 -1.49
CA ASP A 368 4.33 28.02 -2.12
C ASP A 368 3.69 29.34 -1.64
N THR A 369 4.50 30.33 -1.28
CA THR A 369 4.07 31.75 -1.25
C THR A 369 3.91 32.32 -2.67
N ARG A 370 3.63 31.48 -3.66
CA ARG A 370 2.77 31.91 -4.77
C ARG A 370 1.35 31.97 -4.22
N SER A 371 1.11 33.12 -3.60
CA SER A 371 -0.18 33.67 -3.27
C SER A 371 -1.27 33.14 -4.22
N ALA A 372 -2.37 32.68 -3.64
CA ALA A 372 -3.65 32.44 -4.29
C ALA A 372 -4.24 33.75 -4.86
N THR A 373 -3.45 34.54 -5.58
CA THR A 373 -3.85 35.82 -6.19
C THR A 373 -4.27 35.65 -7.64
N SER A 374 -4.33 34.42 -8.17
CA SER A 374 -4.95 34.16 -9.47
C SER A 374 -5.36 32.69 -9.62
N ALA A 375 -6.06 32.12 -8.63
CA ALA A 375 -6.97 31.04 -8.96
C ALA A 375 -8.19 31.72 -9.60
N ALA A 376 -8.33 31.62 -10.92
CA ALA A 376 -9.57 32.01 -11.58
C ALA A 376 -10.71 31.25 -10.89
N ALA A 377 -11.87 31.90 -10.71
CA ALA A 377 -13.02 31.20 -10.17
C ALA A 377 -13.29 29.92 -10.98
N PRO A 378 -13.66 28.79 -10.35
CA PRO A 378 -13.86 27.54 -11.05
C PRO A 378 -14.81 27.75 -12.22
N ALA A 379 -14.46 27.19 -13.38
CA ALA A 379 -15.23 27.37 -14.60
C ALA A 379 -16.68 26.93 -14.36
N ILE A 380 -17.61 27.85 -14.60
CA ILE A 380 -19.04 27.52 -14.65
C ILE A 380 -19.25 26.76 -15.96
N ALA A 381 -19.82 25.56 -15.88
CA ALA A 381 -20.10 24.79 -17.08
C ALA A 381 -21.09 25.56 -17.98
N GLU A 382 -20.65 25.99 -19.17
CA GLU A 382 -21.49 26.71 -20.14
C GLU A 382 -22.61 25.84 -20.74
N ASP A 383 -22.41 24.51 -20.73
CA ASP A 383 -23.38 23.53 -21.24
C ASP A 383 -24.25 22.96 -20.12
N GLY A 384 -25.56 23.10 -20.31
CA GLY A 384 -26.61 22.82 -19.34
C GLY A 384 -26.74 21.38 -18.83
N GLN A 385 -27.37 21.30 -17.66
CA GLN A 385 -27.90 20.12 -16.96
C GLN A 385 -26.90 19.00 -16.65
N LEU A 386 -27.06 18.38 -15.46
CA LEU A 386 -26.14 17.36 -14.98
C LEU A 386 -26.16 16.07 -15.84
N MET A 387 -27.34 15.63 -16.26
CA MET A 387 -27.51 14.36 -17.00
C MET A 387 -26.82 14.35 -18.37
N PRO A 388 -26.93 15.40 -19.21
CA PRO A 388 -26.14 15.49 -20.46
C PRO A 388 -24.63 15.37 -20.25
N LEU A 389 -24.08 15.97 -19.19
CA LEU A 389 -22.65 15.87 -18.87
C LEU A 389 -22.25 14.43 -18.51
N LEU A 390 -23.04 13.75 -17.68
CA LEU A 390 -22.80 12.34 -17.33
C LEU A 390 -22.95 11.40 -18.54
N ARG A 391 -23.87 11.69 -19.47
CA ARG A 391 -23.99 10.93 -20.75
C ARG A 391 -22.76 11.12 -21.63
N ARG A 392 -22.21 12.33 -21.73
CA ARG A 392 -20.95 12.57 -22.45
C ARG A 392 -19.78 11.84 -21.78
N GLU A 393 -19.75 11.81 -20.45
CA GLU A 393 -18.71 11.10 -19.70
C GLU A 393 -18.80 9.58 -19.90
N LYS A 394 -20.01 9.03 -19.94
CA LYS A 394 -20.26 7.62 -20.26
C LYS A 394 -19.60 7.23 -21.58
N VAL A 395 -19.72 8.05 -22.64
CA VAL A 395 -19.07 7.75 -23.92
C VAL A 395 -17.56 7.62 -23.78
N ALA A 396 -16.92 8.44 -22.94
CA ALA A 396 -15.47 8.37 -22.69
C ALA A 396 -15.09 7.14 -21.85
N ILE A 397 -15.90 6.74 -20.87
CA ILE A 397 -15.67 5.56 -20.03
C ILE A 397 -15.80 4.25 -20.83
N TYR A 398 -16.74 4.20 -21.79
CA TYR A 398 -16.98 3.03 -22.64
C TYR A 398 -15.95 2.86 -23.77
N GLN A 399 -15.14 3.89 -24.05
CA GLN A 399 -14.01 3.74 -24.96
C GLN A 399 -12.95 2.88 -24.28
N ARG A 400 -12.78 1.65 -24.77
CA ARG A 400 -11.78 0.71 -24.23
C ARG A 400 -10.39 1.34 -24.37
N ARG A 401 -9.77 1.63 -23.22
CA ARG A 401 -8.41 2.17 -23.15
C ARG A 401 -7.39 1.05 -23.30
N ASP A 402 -6.21 1.40 -23.81
CA ASP A 402 -5.09 0.48 -23.88
C ASP A 402 -4.64 0.13 -22.45
N PRO A 403 -4.67 -1.14 -22.03
CA PRO A 403 -4.29 -1.54 -20.67
C PRO A 403 -2.88 -1.08 -20.27
N GLU A 404 -1.98 -0.86 -21.22
CA GLU A 404 -0.60 -0.41 -20.93
C GLU A 404 -0.51 1.07 -20.53
N THR A 405 -1.57 1.86 -20.74
CA THR A 405 -1.54 3.31 -20.48
C THR A 405 -2.02 3.72 -19.09
N VAL A 406 -2.67 2.80 -18.37
CA VAL A 406 -3.24 3.06 -17.04
C VAL A 406 -2.17 2.86 -15.97
N VAL A 407 -1.80 3.93 -15.29
CA VAL A 407 -0.78 3.95 -14.24
C VAL A 407 -1.44 4.13 -12.87
N ARG A 408 -0.87 3.49 -11.84
CA ARG A 408 -1.35 3.65 -10.45
C ARG A 408 -1.14 5.11 -9.99
N PRO A 409 -2.11 5.73 -9.29
CA PRO A 409 -1.95 7.07 -8.75
C PRO A 409 -0.79 7.17 -7.77
N ALA A 410 -0.01 8.26 -7.83
CA ALA A 410 1.04 8.50 -6.86
C ALA A 410 0.45 8.90 -5.50
N LEU A 411 1.13 8.55 -4.39
CA LEU A 411 0.64 8.88 -3.05
C LEU A 411 0.51 10.40 -2.82
N ALA A 412 1.36 11.19 -3.48
CA ALA A 412 1.26 12.65 -3.45
C ALA A 412 -0.03 13.15 -4.13
N GLU A 413 -0.43 12.55 -5.25
CA GLU A 413 -1.69 12.86 -5.94
C GLU A 413 -2.90 12.45 -5.08
N LEU A 414 -2.87 11.26 -4.48
CA LEU A 414 -3.94 10.80 -3.57
C LEU A 414 -4.10 11.73 -2.37
N ARG A 415 -3.00 12.20 -1.77
CA ARG A 415 -3.02 13.16 -0.66
C ARG A 415 -3.52 14.54 -1.10
N ALA A 416 -3.09 15.01 -2.27
CA ALA A 416 -3.57 16.26 -2.85
C ALA A 416 -5.09 16.19 -3.08
N PHE A 417 -5.57 15.09 -3.66
CA PHE A 417 -6.99 14.83 -3.85
C PHE A 417 -7.76 14.81 -2.53
N GLU A 418 -7.30 14.05 -1.54
CA GLU A 418 -7.91 14.00 -0.20
C GLU A 418 -7.98 15.39 0.45
N SER A 419 -6.91 16.19 0.34
CA SER A 419 -6.87 17.55 0.86
C SER A 419 -7.89 18.47 0.17
N GLY A 420 -8.00 18.36 -1.16
CA GLY A 420 -8.99 19.08 -1.96
C GLY A 420 -10.42 18.73 -1.57
N LEU A 421 -10.74 17.44 -1.43
CA LEU A 421 -12.08 16.98 -1.00
C LEU A 421 -12.44 17.48 0.41
N LYS A 422 -11.50 17.48 1.35
CA LYS A 422 -11.71 18.03 2.70
C LYS A 422 -12.01 19.54 2.66
N LEU A 423 -11.34 20.28 1.78
CA LEU A 423 -11.61 21.70 1.55
C LEU A 423 -12.97 21.93 0.89
N LEU A 424 -13.38 21.10 -0.08
CA LEU A 424 -14.73 21.15 -0.65
C LEU A 424 -15.82 20.90 0.39
N ARG A 425 -15.60 19.95 1.31
CA ARG A 425 -16.52 19.72 2.42
C ARG A 425 -16.63 20.95 3.34
N ARG A 426 -15.51 21.61 3.67
CA ARG A 426 -15.51 22.87 4.43
C ARG A 426 -16.19 24.01 3.66
N TYR A 427 -15.98 24.07 2.35
CA TYR A 427 -16.65 25.04 1.48
C TYR A 427 -18.17 24.82 1.49
N ARG A 428 -18.64 23.57 1.46
CA ARG A 428 -20.07 23.25 1.56
C ARG A 428 -20.67 23.80 2.86
N ASP A 429 -19.98 23.61 3.98
CA ASP A 429 -20.46 23.99 5.31
C ASP A 429 -20.35 25.52 5.57
N GLY A 430 -19.33 26.20 5.04
CA GLY A 430 -19.05 27.62 5.33
C GLY A 430 -19.19 28.61 4.17
N ARG A 431 -19.32 28.14 2.92
CA ARG A 431 -19.42 28.92 1.67
C ARG A 431 -18.36 29.99 1.46
N GLN A 432 -17.17 29.81 2.06
CA GLN A 432 -16.05 30.74 1.92
C GLN A 432 -15.29 30.51 0.61
N ALA A 433 -15.22 31.52 -0.25
CA ALA A 433 -14.55 31.44 -1.55
C ALA A 433 -13.07 30.99 -1.46
N VAL A 434 -12.39 31.30 -0.34
CA VAL A 434 -11.00 30.88 -0.08
C VAL A 434 -10.87 29.35 -0.10
N HIS A 435 -11.78 28.63 0.55
CA HIS A 435 -11.74 27.16 0.58
C HIS A 435 -11.98 26.54 -0.79
N LEU A 436 -12.79 27.18 -1.64
CA LEU A 436 -13.02 26.72 -3.00
C LEU A 436 -11.77 26.86 -3.87
N ALA A 437 -11.08 28.01 -3.78
CA ALA A 437 -9.84 28.25 -4.51
C ALA A 437 -8.70 27.34 -4.05
N GLU A 438 -8.54 27.13 -2.74
CA GLU A 438 -7.57 26.18 -2.20
C GLU A 438 -7.88 24.74 -2.62
N ALA A 439 -9.17 24.37 -2.64
CA ALA A 439 -9.59 23.05 -3.10
C ALA A 439 -9.24 22.84 -4.57
N GLU A 440 -9.53 23.82 -5.43
CA GLU A 440 -9.21 23.76 -6.86
C GLU A 440 -7.71 23.58 -7.09
N TYR A 441 -6.86 24.35 -6.40
CA TYR A 441 -5.41 24.20 -6.48
C TYR A 441 -4.95 22.79 -6.08
N ALA A 442 -5.48 22.25 -4.98
CA ALA A 442 -5.15 20.91 -4.52
C ALA A 442 -5.62 19.82 -5.50
N LEU A 443 -6.80 19.98 -6.11
CA LEU A 443 -7.37 19.05 -7.07
C LEU A 443 -6.64 19.08 -8.41
N GLN A 444 -6.21 20.26 -8.88
CA GLN A 444 -5.39 20.37 -10.08
C GLN A 444 -4.05 19.62 -9.93
N ARG A 445 -3.44 19.66 -8.74
CA ARG A 445 -2.23 18.85 -8.43
C ARG A 445 -2.49 17.35 -8.43
N ALA A 446 -3.72 16.93 -8.20
CA ALA A 446 -4.16 15.54 -8.33
C ALA A 446 -4.60 15.17 -9.76
N GLY A 447 -4.54 16.10 -10.71
CA GLY A 447 -4.96 15.89 -12.10
C GLY A 447 -6.47 16.01 -12.33
N TYR A 448 -7.20 16.72 -11.44
CA TYR A 448 -8.63 16.98 -11.58
C TYR A 448 -8.91 18.46 -11.82
N ASP A 449 -9.85 18.71 -12.73
CA ASP A 449 -10.48 20.01 -12.92
C ASP A 449 -11.81 20.05 -12.15
N LEU A 450 -12.06 21.18 -11.48
CA LEU A 450 -13.28 21.45 -10.74
C LEU A 450 -14.20 22.36 -11.55
N GLN A 451 -15.44 21.93 -11.76
CA GLN A 451 -16.48 22.72 -12.43
C GLN A 451 -17.71 22.84 -11.55
N VAL A 452 -18.40 23.98 -11.65
CA VAL A 452 -19.70 24.17 -10.97
C VAL A 452 -20.83 24.00 -12.00
N VAL A 453 -21.72 23.05 -11.73
CA VAL A 453 -22.86 22.68 -12.59
C VAL A 453 -24.17 23.01 -11.87
N GLN A 454 -25.11 23.67 -12.58
CA GLN A 454 -26.42 24.07 -12.04
C GLN A 454 -26.34 24.85 -10.70
N ALA A 455 -25.24 25.58 -10.45
CA ALA A 455 -24.98 26.36 -9.23
C ALA A 455 -24.93 25.58 -7.89
N HIS A 456 -25.10 24.25 -7.90
CA HIS A 456 -25.07 23.43 -6.67
C HIS A 456 -24.26 22.13 -6.80
N TYR A 457 -23.98 21.62 -7.99
CA TYR A 457 -23.11 20.47 -8.16
C TYR A 457 -21.66 20.90 -8.38
N LEU A 458 -20.77 20.39 -7.55
CA LEU A 458 -19.34 20.42 -7.80
C LEU A 458 -18.96 19.16 -8.57
N TYR A 459 -18.53 19.35 -9.82
CA TYR A 459 -18.17 18.30 -10.75
C TYR A 459 -16.65 18.20 -10.87
N LEU A 460 -16.10 17.06 -10.44
CA LEU A 460 -14.68 16.75 -10.50
C LEU A 460 -14.42 15.81 -11.67
N ARG A 461 -13.60 16.28 -12.60
CA ARG A 461 -13.27 15.52 -13.82
C ARG A 461 -11.77 15.43 -14.00
N GLU A 462 -11.31 14.29 -14.50
CA GLU A 462 -9.92 14.09 -14.87
C GLU A 462 -9.51 15.02 -16.03
N LYS A 463 -8.39 15.73 -15.86
CA LYS A 463 -7.88 16.73 -16.81
C LYS A 463 -7.53 16.14 -18.18
N ASP A 464 -6.70 15.10 -18.21
CA ASP A 464 -6.16 14.52 -19.45
C ASP A 464 -6.93 13.28 -19.94
N ARG A 465 -8.00 12.86 -19.23
CA ARG A 465 -8.90 11.72 -19.53
C ARG A 465 -8.22 10.39 -19.92
N SER A 466 -6.91 10.27 -19.74
CA SER A 466 -6.08 9.19 -20.26
C SER A 466 -5.89 8.07 -19.25
N GLN A 467 -5.97 8.37 -17.95
CA GLN A 467 -5.67 7.44 -16.87
C GLN A 467 -6.93 6.75 -16.31
N GLY A 468 -8.13 7.23 -16.64
CA GLY A 468 -9.38 6.61 -16.20
C GLY A 468 -9.61 6.73 -14.70
N ARG A 469 -9.22 7.87 -14.12
CA ARG A 469 -9.24 8.13 -12.66
C ARG A 469 -10.65 8.29 -12.08
N GLY A 470 -11.67 8.29 -12.94
CA GLY A 470 -13.07 8.40 -12.54
C GLY A 470 -13.57 9.84 -12.43
N VAL A 471 -14.85 9.96 -12.14
CA VAL A 471 -15.58 11.22 -12.03
C VAL A 471 -16.33 11.26 -10.72
N TYR A 472 -16.28 12.41 -10.06
CA TYR A 472 -16.86 12.59 -8.74
C TYR A 472 -17.72 13.83 -8.68
N LEU A 473 -18.83 13.73 -7.96
CA LEU A 473 -19.77 14.82 -7.79
C LEU A 473 -20.06 15.03 -6.32
N VAL A 474 -20.13 16.29 -5.93
CA VAL A 474 -20.52 16.70 -4.57
C VAL A 474 -21.65 17.69 -4.71
N ASP A 475 -22.78 17.38 -4.08
CA ASP A 475 -23.90 18.31 -3.97
C ASP A 475 -23.67 19.30 -2.82
N LEU A 476 -23.83 20.58 -3.13
CA LEU A 476 -23.76 21.68 -2.19
C LEU A 476 -25.05 21.84 -1.37
N GLN A 477 -26.18 21.30 -1.82
CA GLN A 477 -27.49 21.36 -1.16
C GLN A 477 -28.16 19.98 -1.06
N PRO A 478 -27.52 18.99 -0.40
CA PRO A 478 -28.06 17.64 -0.38
C PRO A 478 -29.23 17.47 0.58
N ASP A 479 -30.17 16.59 0.22
CA ASP A 479 -31.30 16.23 1.08
C ASP A 479 -30.88 15.24 2.18
N ASN A 480 -29.88 14.40 1.91
CA ASN A 480 -29.38 13.41 2.87
C ASN A 480 -27.88 13.12 2.71
N ALA A 481 -27.37 12.28 3.61
CA ALA A 481 -25.96 11.91 3.68
C ALA A 481 -25.59 10.69 2.80
N LEU A 482 -26.47 10.25 1.89
CA LEU A 482 -26.21 9.09 1.04
C LEU A 482 -25.08 9.40 0.05
N LEU A 483 -24.07 8.53 0.02
CA LEU A 483 -23.05 8.47 -1.02
C LEU A 483 -23.44 7.37 -2.00
N LEU A 484 -23.57 7.73 -3.28
CA LEU A 484 -23.84 6.77 -4.33
C LEU A 484 -22.56 6.40 -5.08
N GLU A 485 -22.38 5.11 -5.36
CA GLU A 485 -21.15 4.58 -5.96
C GLU A 485 -21.45 3.71 -7.17
N VAL A 486 -20.73 3.95 -8.27
CA VAL A 486 -20.74 3.12 -9.47
C VAL A 486 -19.31 2.65 -9.76
N PRO A 487 -18.91 1.46 -9.27
CA PRO A 487 -17.52 1.02 -9.24
C PRO A 487 -17.01 0.45 -10.58
N ALA A 488 -17.91 0.02 -11.47
CA ALA A 488 -17.53 -0.66 -12.71
C ALA A 488 -18.46 -0.32 -13.89
N PRO A 489 -18.68 0.98 -14.18
CA PRO A 489 -19.63 1.41 -15.19
C PRO A 489 -19.30 0.94 -16.61
N ALA A 490 -18.04 0.58 -16.88
CA ALA A 490 -17.55 0.14 -18.18
C ALA A 490 -17.87 -1.35 -18.47
N GLU A 491 -17.95 -2.18 -17.44
CA GLU A 491 -18.25 -3.63 -17.54
C GLU A 491 -19.72 -3.92 -17.22
N GLU A 492 -20.23 -3.28 -16.16
CA GLU A 492 -21.60 -3.42 -15.70
C GLU A 492 -22.47 -2.46 -16.51
N ARG A 493 -23.00 -2.96 -17.64
CA ARG A 493 -23.86 -2.19 -18.55
C ARG A 493 -24.95 -1.47 -17.77
N TRP A 494 -25.17 -0.20 -18.11
CA TRP A 494 -26.22 0.68 -17.56
C TRP A 494 -26.16 0.97 -16.05
N ALA A 495 -25.15 0.46 -15.33
CA ALA A 495 -24.94 0.81 -13.92
C ALA A 495 -24.68 2.31 -13.72
N LEU A 496 -23.99 2.96 -14.67
CA LEU A 496 -23.77 4.41 -14.67
C LEU A 496 -25.08 5.19 -14.76
N ASP A 497 -25.96 4.85 -15.71
CA ASP A 497 -27.21 5.58 -15.91
C ASP A 497 -28.17 5.39 -14.72
N ALA A 498 -28.27 4.14 -14.22
CA ALA A 498 -29.05 3.84 -13.02
C ALA A 498 -28.50 4.60 -11.80
N GLY A 499 -27.18 4.62 -11.63
CA GLY A 499 -26.53 5.39 -10.56
C GLY A 499 -26.77 6.89 -10.68
N ALA A 500 -26.55 7.47 -11.86
CA ALA A 500 -26.77 8.89 -12.11
C ALA A 500 -28.20 9.34 -11.78
N TRP A 501 -29.20 8.54 -12.17
CA TRP A 501 -30.60 8.83 -11.89
C TRP A 501 -30.97 8.65 -10.41
N LEU A 502 -30.49 7.57 -9.76
CA LEU A 502 -30.71 7.37 -8.33
C LEU A 502 -30.05 8.46 -7.48
N PHE A 503 -28.90 8.99 -7.91
CA PHE A 503 -28.23 10.11 -7.24
C PHE A 503 -29.12 11.34 -7.16
N THR A 504 -29.68 11.78 -8.30
CA THR A 504 -30.58 12.95 -8.34
C THR A 504 -31.90 12.65 -7.63
N ARG A 505 -32.41 11.43 -7.76
CA ARG A 505 -33.72 11.06 -7.20
C ARG A 505 -33.71 10.94 -5.69
N PHE A 506 -32.63 10.44 -5.11
CA PHE A 506 -32.47 10.37 -3.67
C PHE A 506 -31.97 11.67 -3.05
N GLY A 507 -31.61 12.70 -3.81
CA GLY A 507 -31.00 13.92 -3.24
C GLY A 507 -29.72 13.60 -2.48
N ALA A 508 -28.91 12.67 -3.02
CA ALA A 508 -27.71 12.14 -2.39
C ALA A 508 -26.61 13.20 -2.31
N GLN A 509 -25.78 13.17 -1.28
CA GLN A 509 -24.73 14.19 -1.09
C GLN A 509 -23.57 14.10 -2.08
N ALA A 510 -23.33 12.93 -2.63
CA ALA A 510 -22.19 12.70 -3.49
C ALA A 510 -22.40 11.48 -4.39
N LEU A 511 -21.76 11.51 -5.57
CA LEU A 511 -21.74 10.41 -6.53
C LEU A 511 -20.30 10.15 -6.97
N ALA A 512 -19.87 8.90 -6.88
CA ALA A 512 -18.58 8.43 -7.36
C ALA A 512 -18.77 7.46 -8.53
N ILE A 513 -18.10 7.72 -9.66
CA ILE A 513 -18.14 6.88 -10.85
C ILE A 513 -16.69 6.49 -11.20
N ALA A 514 -16.39 5.19 -11.19
CA ALA A 514 -15.07 4.71 -11.59
C ALA A 514 -14.83 4.92 -13.09
N GLY A 515 -13.60 5.26 -13.47
CA GLY A 515 -13.31 5.71 -14.84
C GLY A 515 -12.78 4.63 -15.78
N ALA A 516 -12.38 3.48 -15.27
CA ALA A 516 -11.68 2.44 -16.02
C ALA A 516 -12.36 1.07 -15.90
N TYR A 517 -12.03 0.17 -16.84
CA TYR A 517 -12.32 -1.25 -16.72
C TYR A 517 -11.54 -1.86 -15.56
N ARG A 518 -12.04 -2.92 -14.91
CA ARG A 518 -11.36 -3.61 -13.81
C ARG A 518 -10.10 -4.34 -14.26
N ASP A 519 -10.06 -4.78 -15.52
CA ASP A 519 -8.90 -5.42 -16.13
C ASP A 519 -7.88 -4.45 -16.73
N ALA A 520 -8.12 -3.13 -16.63
CA ALA A 520 -7.19 -2.13 -17.13
C ALA A 520 -5.94 -1.98 -16.24
N GLY A 521 -4.76 -1.89 -16.86
CA GLY A 521 -3.50 -1.84 -16.12
C GLY A 521 -3.04 -3.22 -15.63
N ARG A 522 -1.73 -3.45 -15.64
CA ARG A 522 -1.15 -4.75 -15.21
C ARG A 522 -1.49 -5.04 -13.75
N GLY A 523 -2.00 -6.24 -13.48
CA GLY A 523 -2.29 -6.70 -12.12
C GLY A 523 -3.59 -6.17 -11.51
N GLY A 524 -4.53 -5.65 -12.30
CA GLY A 524 -5.84 -5.16 -11.81
C GLY A 524 -5.73 -3.89 -10.97
N ILE A 525 -4.74 -3.05 -11.27
CA ILE A 525 -4.48 -1.81 -10.52
C ILE A 525 -5.62 -0.80 -10.58
N SER A 526 -6.43 -0.83 -11.65
CA SER A 526 -7.62 0.00 -11.83
C SER A 526 -8.86 -0.52 -11.11
N ASP A 527 -8.86 -1.78 -10.64
CA ASP A 527 -10.01 -2.39 -10.00
C ASP A 527 -10.24 -1.76 -8.62
N VAL A 528 -11.18 -0.82 -8.56
CA VAL A 528 -11.53 -0.08 -7.35
C VAL A 528 -12.11 -0.98 -6.25
N LEU A 529 -12.62 -2.17 -6.59
CA LEU A 529 -13.15 -3.13 -5.61
C LEU A 529 -12.04 -3.94 -4.95
N ARG A 530 -10.90 -4.11 -5.64
CA ARG A 530 -9.75 -4.90 -5.18
C ARG A 530 -8.56 -4.05 -4.72
N ASN A 531 -8.52 -2.77 -5.05
CA ASN A 531 -7.40 -1.89 -4.71
C ASN A 531 -7.86 -0.70 -3.85
N GLN A 532 -7.26 -0.57 -2.66
CA GLN A 532 -7.54 0.54 -1.74
C GLN A 532 -6.79 1.84 -2.07
N GLN A 533 -5.77 1.78 -2.93
CA GLN A 533 -4.97 2.95 -3.34
C GLN A 533 -5.55 3.60 -4.61
N THR A 534 -6.84 3.91 -4.58
CA THR A 534 -7.57 4.53 -5.70
C THR A 534 -8.19 5.85 -5.26
N PHE A 535 -8.38 6.78 -6.21
CA PHE A 535 -9.14 8.01 -5.96
C PHE A 535 -10.56 7.69 -5.49
N PHE A 536 -11.14 6.57 -5.95
CA PHE A 536 -12.46 6.09 -5.56
C PHE A 536 -12.54 5.78 -4.06
N ALA A 537 -11.58 5.00 -3.54
CA ALA A 537 -11.50 4.69 -2.12
C ALA A 537 -11.24 5.94 -1.25
N VAL A 538 -10.43 6.90 -1.74
CA VAL A 538 -10.21 8.18 -1.05
C VAL A 538 -11.49 9.01 -1.00
N PHE A 539 -12.24 9.07 -2.10
CA PHE A 539 -13.50 9.79 -2.17
C PHE A 539 -14.53 9.24 -1.18
N GLN A 540 -14.70 7.90 -1.17
CA GLN A 540 -15.55 7.23 -0.20
C GLN A 540 -15.13 7.62 1.22
N ARG A 541 -13.87 7.46 1.61
CA ARG A 541 -13.41 7.77 2.98
C ARG A 541 -13.72 9.21 3.44
N VAL A 542 -13.74 10.18 2.53
CA VAL A 542 -14.01 11.60 2.87
C VAL A 542 -15.50 11.90 2.99
N PHE A 543 -16.34 11.26 2.16
CA PHE A 543 -17.77 11.55 2.06
C PHE A 543 -18.67 10.50 2.70
N SER A 544 -18.24 9.25 2.85
CA SER A 544 -19.00 8.20 3.51
C SER A 544 -19.23 8.59 4.98
N ARG A 545 -20.49 8.87 5.31
CA ARG A 545 -20.94 9.14 6.69
C ARG A 545 -21.66 7.92 7.25
N GLY A 546 -21.18 6.71 6.92
CA GLY A 546 -21.90 5.46 7.21
C GLY A 546 -23.21 5.31 6.44
N ALA A 547 -23.29 5.87 5.23
CA ALA A 547 -24.45 5.80 4.34
C ALA A 547 -23.99 5.71 2.90
N VAL A 548 -23.71 4.49 2.43
CA VAL A 548 -23.18 4.21 1.09
C VAL A 548 -24.10 3.23 0.37
N LEU A 549 -24.49 3.56 -0.86
CA LEU A 549 -25.20 2.67 -1.76
C LEU A 549 -24.39 2.49 -3.06
N GLN A 550 -23.90 1.28 -3.27
CA GLN A 550 -23.16 0.90 -4.47
C GLN A 550 -24.14 0.30 -5.48
N VAL A 551 -24.31 0.96 -6.63
CA VAL A 551 -25.20 0.53 -7.71
C VAL A 551 -24.40 -0.31 -8.69
N ARG A 552 -24.86 -1.55 -8.89
CA ARG A 552 -24.16 -2.57 -9.67
C ARG A 552 -25.08 -3.25 -10.67
N GLY A 553 -24.50 -3.71 -11.76
CA GLY A 553 -25.15 -4.63 -12.69
C GLY A 553 -24.56 -6.03 -12.55
N TYR A 554 -25.37 -7.07 -12.72
CA TYR A 554 -24.81 -8.41 -12.90
C TYR A 554 -23.93 -8.41 -14.16
N ALA A 555 -22.64 -8.72 -13.98
CA ALA A 555 -21.70 -8.79 -15.08
C ALA A 555 -22.15 -9.89 -16.05
N GLY A 556 -22.67 -9.49 -17.21
CA GLY A 556 -22.90 -10.42 -18.30
C GLY A 556 -21.55 -10.86 -18.81
N GLY A 557 -21.07 -12.02 -18.35
CA GLY A 557 -19.94 -12.68 -18.99
C GLY A 557 -20.20 -12.71 -20.49
N SER A 558 -19.25 -12.25 -21.28
CA SER A 558 -19.25 -12.39 -22.73
C SER A 558 -19.33 -13.88 -23.05
N LEU A 559 -20.55 -14.42 -23.15
CA LEU A 559 -20.73 -15.77 -23.65
C LEU A 559 -20.18 -15.77 -25.09
N PRO A 560 -19.28 -16.70 -25.45
CA PRO A 560 -18.92 -16.91 -26.84
C PRO A 560 -20.21 -17.08 -27.65
N ALA A 561 -20.28 -16.47 -28.83
CA ALA A 561 -21.45 -16.56 -29.70
C ALA A 561 -21.84 -18.03 -29.91
N GLY A 562 -22.97 -18.46 -29.34
CA GLY A 562 -23.48 -19.84 -29.49
C GLY A 562 -24.00 -20.51 -28.22
N GLU A 563 -23.73 -19.99 -27.02
CA GLU A 563 -24.27 -20.55 -25.77
C GLU A 563 -25.54 -19.81 -25.30
N ALA A 564 -26.55 -20.57 -24.87
CA ALA A 564 -27.80 -20.02 -24.36
C ALA A 564 -27.53 -19.14 -23.13
N ALA A 565 -28.06 -17.91 -23.14
CA ALA A 565 -27.96 -16.98 -22.02
C ALA A 565 -28.47 -17.67 -20.74
N ALA A 566 -27.64 -17.66 -19.70
CA ALA A 566 -28.06 -18.10 -18.37
C ALA A 566 -29.34 -17.33 -17.94
N PRO A 567 -30.26 -17.97 -17.21
CA PRO A 567 -31.47 -17.30 -16.73
C PRO A 567 -31.10 -16.03 -15.94
N GLU A 568 -31.77 -14.93 -16.26
CA GLU A 568 -31.53 -13.62 -15.67
C GLU A 568 -31.78 -13.67 -14.16
N GLN A 569 -30.77 -13.27 -13.38
CA GLN A 569 -30.88 -13.23 -11.92
C GLN A 569 -31.77 -12.06 -11.49
N PRO A 570 -32.66 -12.26 -10.50
CA PRO A 570 -33.49 -11.17 -9.98
C PRO A 570 -32.63 -10.09 -9.31
N SER A 571 -33.11 -8.85 -9.33
CA SER A 571 -32.46 -7.75 -8.61
C SER A 571 -32.38 -8.06 -7.11
N SER A 572 -31.23 -7.77 -6.51
CA SER A 572 -30.96 -8.01 -5.10
C SER A 572 -30.27 -6.83 -4.42
N LEU A 573 -30.59 -6.61 -3.15
CA LEU A 573 -29.97 -5.61 -2.28
C LEU A 573 -29.28 -6.31 -1.13
N TRP A 574 -27.96 -6.16 -1.06
CA TRP A 574 -27.13 -6.76 -0.02
C TRP A 574 -26.76 -5.68 0.99
N VAL A 575 -27.17 -5.86 2.25
CA VAL A 575 -27.04 -4.83 3.29
C VAL A 575 -26.05 -5.27 4.37
N LYS A 576 -25.03 -4.45 4.63
CA LYS A 576 -24.07 -4.66 5.71
C LYS A 576 -24.52 -3.96 7.00
N GLY A 577 -25.10 -4.74 7.90
CA GLY A 577 -25.46 -4.32 9.26
C GLY A 577 -26.75 -3.49 9.30
N THR A 578 -26.70 -2.24 8.85
CA THR A 578 -27.84 -1.31 8.84
C THR A 578 -28.07 -0.74 7.44
N LEU A 579 -29.32 -0.38 7.15
CA LEU A 579 -29.66 0.28 5.88
C LEU A 579 -29.00 1.67 5.81
N PRO A 580 -28.41 2.05 4.66
CA PRO A 580 -27.86 3.39 4.46
C PRO A 580 -28.90 4.49 4.71
N ALA A 581 -28.55 5.51 5.49
CA ALA A 581 -29.42 6.64 5.71
C ALA A 581 -29.67 7.42 4.39
N GLY A 582 -30.93 7.66 4.04
CA GLY A 582 -31.34 8.29 2.77
C GLY A 582 -31.78 7.31 1.69
N LEU A 583 -31.62 6.00 1.89
CA LEU A 583 -32.13 4.97 0.97
C LEU A 583 -33.65 4.79 1.13
N ASP A 584 -34.43 5.11 0.09
CA ASP A 584 -35.87 4.84 0.05
C ASP A 584 -36.16 3.49 -0.63
N LEU A 585 -36.36 2.45 0.20
CA LEU A 585 -36.73 1.11 -0.25
C LEU A 585 -38.08 1.07 -0.97
N GLY A 586 -39.05 1.88 -0.51
CA GLY A 586 -40.39 1.91 -1.10
C GLY A 586 -40.40 2.55 -2.48
N PHE A 587 -39.49 3.48 -2.75
CA PHE A 587 -39.22 3.96 -4.10
C PHE A 587 -38.59 2.86 -4.98
N LEU A 588 -37.53 2.20 -4.51
CA LEU A 588 -36.87 1.14 -5.27
C LEU A 588 -37.86 0.02 -5.66
N GLU A 589 -38.61 -0.52 -4.71
CA GLU A 589 -39.58 -1.59 -5.00
C GLU A 589 -40.67 -1.18 -6.00
N ARG A 590 -41.06 0.11 -6.03
CA ARG A 590 -42.01 0.62 -7.05
C ARG A 590 -41.36 0.78 -8.41
N SER A 591 -40.09 1.19 -8.46
CA SER A 591 -39.37 1.47 -9.72
C SER A 591 -38.87 0.21 -10.42
N ILE A 592 -38.30 -0.76 -9.69
CA ILE A 592 -37.76 -2.01 -10.25
C ILE A 592 -38.67 -3.22 -10.04
N GLY A 593 -39.63 -3.15 -9.11
CA GLY A 593 -40.47 -4.28 -8.73
C GLY A 593 -39.90 -5.04 -7.53
N ARG A 594 -40.30 -6.31 -7.38
CA ARG A 594 -39.91 -7.13 -6.22
C ARG A 594 -38.42 -7.44 -6.25
N MET A 595 -37.70 -7.01 -5.23
CA MET A 595 -36.25 -7.22 -5.05
C MET A 595 -35.98 -8.16 -3.86
N GLN A 596 -34.94 -8.97 -3.96
CA GLN A 596 -34.49 -9.78 -2.83
C GLN A 596 -33.59 -8.93 -1.91
N ILE A 597 -33.89 -8.86 -0.62
CA ILE A 597 -33.06 -8.14 0.36
C ILE A 597 -32.32 -9.15 1.22
N ASP A 598 -31.00 -9.16 1.14
CA ASP A 598 -30.12 -10.07 1.86
C ASP A 598 -29.25 -9.32 2.87
N TRP A 599 -29.35 -9.69 4.13
CA TRP A 599 -28.55 -9.12 5.23
C TRP A 599 -27.24 -9.89 5.44
N ARG A 600 -26.53 -10.15 4.35
CA ARG A 600 -25.27 -10.93 4.31
C ARG A 600 -24.29 -10.26 3.35
N GLN A 601 -23.05 -10.73 3.35
CA GLN A 601 -22.07 -10.29 2.35
C GLN A 601 -22.28 -11.07 1.04
N PRO A 602 -22.29 -10.40 -0.13
CA PRO A 602 -22.29 -11.09 -1.41
C PRO A 602 -20.96 -11.84 -1.60
N PRO A 603 -20.95 -12.89 -2.45
CA PRO A 603 -19.78 -13.74 -2.66
C PRO A 603 -18.60 -13.01 -3.32
N GLU A 604 -18.86 -11.88 -3.97
CA GLU A 604 -17.80 -11.08 -4.59
C GLU A 604 -16.97 -10.29 -3.56
N THR A 605 -15.65 -10.30 -3.77
CA THR A 605 -14.70 -9.53 -2.97
C THR A 605 -14.84 -8.03 -3.28
N ASN A 606 -15.06 -7.25 -2.23
CA ASN A 606 -15.17 -5.79 -2.31
C ASN A 606 -14.52 -5.17 -1.07
N TYR A 607 -13.33 -4.58 -1.20
CA TYR A 607 -12.63 -3.93 -0.09
C TYR A 607 -13.24 -2.59 0.30
N LEU A 608 -13.98 -1.92 -0.58
CA LEU A 608 -14.68 -0.68 -0.27
C LEU A 608 -15.75 -0.91 0.81
N ARG A 609 -16.36 -2.10 0.81
CA ARG A 609 -17.27 -2.56 1.87
C ARG A 609 -16.58 -2.68 3.22
N GLU A 610 -15.28 -2.98 3.27
CA GLU A 610 -14.53 -3.12 4.52
C GLU A 610 -14.19 -1.78 5.16
N LEU A 611 -14.23 -0.68 4.40
CA LEU A 611 -14.03 0.67 4.91
C LEU A 611 -15.16 1.12 5.86
N GLU A 612 -16.37 0.62 5.62
CA GLU A 612 -17.55 0.94 6.44
C GLU A 612 -17.83 -0.14 7.47
N HIS A 613 -18.11 0.24 8.72
CA HIS A 613 -18.52 -0.73 9.75
C HIS A 613 -19.98 -1.17 9.57
N GLN A 614 -20.86 -0.24 9.19
CA GLN A 614 -22.30 -0.42 8.97
C GLN A 614 -22.82 0.63 7.97
N GLY A 615 -24.05 0.49 7.48
CA GLY A 615 -24.68 1.49 6.61
C GLY A 615 -24.15 1.47 5.18
N PHE A 616 -23.69 0.30 4.73
CA PHE A 616 -23.20 0.04 3.38
C PHE A 616 -24.12 -0.98 2.71
N ALA A 617 -24.61 -0.66 1.51
CA ALA A 617 -25.44 -1.59 0.73
C ALA A 617 -24.99 -1.68 -0.73
N GLU A 618 -25.10 -2.88 -1.30
CA GLU A 618 -24.82 -3.16 -2.71
C GLU A 618 -26.12 -3.54 -3.41
N LEU A 619 -26.56 -2.72 -4.37
CA LEU A 619 -27.74 -2.95 -5.19
C LEU A 619 -27.31 -3.59 -6.52
N PHE A 620 -27.58 -4.87 -6.69
CA PHE A 620 -27.38 -5.58 -7.95
C PHE A 620 -28.67 -5.58 -8.76
N LEU A 621 -28.63 -4.96 -9.93
CA LEU A 621 -29.78 -4.83 -10.80
C LEU A 621 -29.73 -5.86 -11.95
N SER A 622 -30.88 -6.45 -12.24
CA SER A 622 -31.12 -7.23 -13.45
C SER A 622 -31.12 -6.32 -14.69
N GLN A 623 -30.89 -6.87 -15.89
CA GLN A 623 -30.90 -6.08 -17.11
C GLN A 623 -32.29 -5.49 -17.40
N THR A 624 -33.34 -6.24 -17.11
CA THR A 624 -34.73 -5.83 -17.25
C THR A 624 -35.06 -4.66 -16.32
N ASP A 625 -34.61 -4.69 -15.08
CA ASP A 625 -34.86 -3.64 -14.10
C ASP A 625 -34.02 -2.38 -14.37
N GLN A 626 -32.79 -2.53 -14.84
CA GLN A 626 -31.98 -1.40 -15.33
C GLN A 626 -32.67 -0.66 -16.49
N ARG A 627 -33.27 -1.39 -17.44
CA ARG A 627 -34.02 -0.77 -18.56
C ARG A 627 -35.26 -0.03 -18.06
N ARG A 628 -35.96 -0.55 -17.05
CA ARG A 628 -37.11 0.13 -16.44
C ARG A 628 -36.71 1.43 -15.78
N LEU A 629 -35.62 1.42 -15.00
CA LEU A 629 -35.06 2.63 -14.38
C LEU A 629 -34.67 3.67 -15.43
N MET A 630 -34.02 3.22 -16.51
CA MET A 630 -33.63 4.11 -17.61
C MET A 630 -34.85 4.68 -18.38
N ALA A 631 -35.90 3.88 -18.58
CA ALA A 631 -37.11 4.38 -19.23
C ALA A 631 -37.81 5.46 -18.39
N GLN A 632 -37.77 5.32 -17.06
CA GLN A 632 -38.29 6.33 -16.13
C GLN A 632 -37.45 7.61 -16.17
N SER A 633 -36.12 7.51 -16.25
CA SER A 633 -35.25 8.69 -16.31
C SER A 633 -35.45 9.52 -17.59
N LEU A 634 -35.76 8.88 -18.72
CA LEU A 634 -36.09 9.57 -19.97
C LEU A 634 -37.49 10.22 -19.95
N GLY A 635 -38.47 9.56 -19.32
CA GLY A 635 -39.84 10.07 -19.24
C GLY A 635 -40.02 11.29 -18.33
N GLU A 636 -39.12 11.52 -17.36
CA GLU A 636 -39.13 12.71 -16.49
C GLU A 636 -38.40 13.92 -17.12
N GLU A 637 -37.43 13.69 -18.01
CA GLU A 637 -36.73 14.77 -18.74
C GLU A 637 -37.61 15.37 -19.86
N GLU A 638 -38.45 14.55 -20.50
CA GLU A 638 -39.42 14.99 -21.50
C GLU A 638 -40.76 15.35 -20.85
N GLY A 639 -40.80 16.48 -20.14
CA GLY A 639 -42.01 17.28 -20.16
C GLY A 639 -42.25 17.68 -21.60
N PHE A 640 -43.07 16.92 -22.34
CA PHE A 640 -43.50 17.31 -23.68
C PHE A 640 -44.20 18.66 -23.58
N GLU A 641 -43.47 19.77 -23.76
CA GLU A 641 -44.05 20.98 -24.32
C GLU A 641 -44.61 20.53 -25.65
N THR A 642 -45.94 20.42 -25.70
CA THR A 642 -46.64 20.16 -26.94
C THR A 642 -46.55 21.45 -27.74
N GLU A 643 -45.38 21.71 -28.35
CA GLU A 643 -45.33 22.58 -29.50
C GLU A 643 -46.13 21.87 -30.59
N VAL A 644 -47.37 22.29 -30.76
CA VAL A 644 -48.17 21.98 -31.95
C VAL A 644 -47.52 22.71 -33.12
N ASN A 645 -46.39 22.21 -33.57
CA ASN A 645 -45.79 22.59 -34.82
C ASN A 645 -46.12 21.47 -35.81
N VAL A 646 -47.09 21.74 -36.67
CA VAL A 646 -47.53 20.83 -37.73
C VAL A 646 -46.41 20.74 -38.78
N GLN A 647 -45.31 20.06 -38.46
CA GLN A 647 -44.36 19.62 -39.47
C GLN A 647 -44.89 18.33 -40.10
N ARG A 648 -45.43 18.46 -41.30
CA ARG A 648 -45.84 17.34 -42.16
C ARG A 648 -44.68 16.36 -42.33
N ILE A 649 -44.86 15.16 -41.80
CA ILE A 649 -43.93 14.01 -41.83
C ILE A 649 -43.63 13.54 -43.27
N ASP A 650 -44.43 13.97 -44.25
CA ASP A 650 -44.32 13.52 -45.64
C ASP A 650 -42.99 13.90 -46.31
N GLY A 651 -42.44 15.09 -46.04
CA GLY A 651 -41.24 15.58 -46.74
C GLY A 651 -39.94 14.90 -46.31
N TYR A 652 -39.77 14.68 -45.01
CA TYR A 652 -38.53 14.11 -44.44
C TYR A 652 -38.32 12.64 -44.85
N LEU A 653 -39.38 11.83 -44.81
CA LEU A 653 -39.33 10.44 -45.26
C LEU A 653 -39.08 10.33 -46.76
N GLN A 654 -39.68 11.20 -47.57
CA GLN A 654 -39.45 11.21 -49.02
C GLN A 654 -38.01 11.57 -49.37
N GLN A 655 -37.44 12.57 -48.71
CA GLN A 655 -36.07 13.02 -48.94
C GLN A 655 -35.06 11.95 -48.48
N TRP A 656 -35.28 11.32 -47.32
CA TRP A 656 -34.47 10.21 -46.83
C TRP A 656 -34.51 8.98 -47.75
N LEU A 657 -35.70 8.64 -48.30
CA LEU A 657 -35.88 7.57 -49.27
C LEU A 657 -35.22 7.88 -50.63
N LEU A 658 -35.27 9.13 -51.08
CA LEU A 658 -34.65 9.56 -52.34
C LEU A 658 -33.13 9.57 -52.26
N GLU A 659 -32.54 10.02 -51.13
CA GLU A 659 -31.09 10.02 -50.91
C GLU A 659 -30.50 8.59 -50.78
N LYS A 660 -31.27 7.62 -50.26
CA LYS A 660 -30.79 6.25 -50.03
C LYS A 660 -31.24 5.21 -51.06
N LYS A 661 -31.91 5.62 -52.15
CA LYS A 661 -32.41 4.71 -53.20
C LYS A 661 -31.33 3.84 -53.85
N GLY A 662 -30.07 4.29 -53.86
CA GLY A 662 -28.94 3.49 -54.37
C GLY A 662 -28.51 2.32 -53.48
N ARG A 663 -28.97 2.26 -52.22
CA ARG A 663 -28.64 1.18 -51.26
C ARG A 663 -29.75 0.13 -51.12
N LEU A 664 -30.87 0.29 -51.81
CA LEU A 664 -31.99 -0.64 -51.79
C LEU A 664 -31.88 -1.58 -52.99
N ALA A 665 -31.85 -2.89 -52.75
CA ALA A 665 -31.87 -3.89 -53.80
C ALA A 665 -33.17 -3.76 -54.63
N ARG A 666 -33.06 -3.75 -55.97
CA ARG A 666 -34.23 -3.67 -56.86
C ARG A 666 -35.03 -4.96 -56.75
N ARG A 667 -36.36 -4.83 -56.73
CA ARG A 667 -37.28 -5.97 -56.73
C ARG A 667 -37.00 -6.88 -57.93
N GLY A 668 -36.79 -8.18 -57.69
CA GLY A 668 -36.44 -9.17 -58.72
C GLY A 668 -34.96 -9.26 -59.05
N THR A 669 -34.10 -8.53 -58.33
CA THR A 669 -32.65 -8.74 -58.35
C THR A 669 -32.26 -9.46 -57.05
N ASP A 670 -31.61 -10.62 -57.12
CA ASP A 670 -31.10 -11.38 -55.96
C ASP A 670 -29.93 -10.67 -55.24
N ALA A 671 -29.88 -9.34 -55.31
CA ALA A 671 -28.87 -8.48 -54.71
C ALA A 671 -29.14 -8.20 -53.22
N TYR A 672 -30.28 -8.64 -52.68
CA TYR A 672 -30.56 -8.54 -51.25
C TYR A 672 -29.77 -9.62 -50.49
N LYS A 673 -28.75 -9.18 -49.74
CA LYS A 673 -28.06 -10.04 -48.77
C LYS A 673 -28.66 -9.76 -47.38
N PRO A 674 -29.26 -10.76 -46.70
CA PRO A 674 -29.69 -10.58 -45.33
C PRO A 674 -28.46 -10.26 -44.46
N PRO A 675 -28.59 -9.39 -43.44
CA PRO A 675 -27.49 -9.09 -42.54
C PRO A 675 -27.04 -10.37 -41.82
N SER A 676 -25.74 -10.67 -41.88
CA SER A 676 -25.16 -11.74 -41.07
C SER A 676 -25.04 -11.30 -39.61
N PRO A 677 -25.24 -12.20 -38.65
CA PRO A 677 -24.98 -11.92 -37.25
C PRO A 677 -23.47 -11.90 -37.00
N GLU A 678 -22.83 -10.74 -37.22
CA GLU A 678 -21.53 -10.41 -36.64
C GLU A 678 -21.70 -9.32 -35.58
#